data_AF-A0A8J2IJ44-F1
#
_entry.id   AF-A0A8J2IJ44-F1
#
_cell.length_a   1.000
_cell.length_b   1.000
_cell.length_c   1.000
_cell.angle_alpha   90.00
_cell.angle_beta   90.00
_cell.angle_gamma   90.00
#
_symmetry.space_group_name_H-M   'P 1'
#
loop_
_entity.id
_entity.type
_entity.pdbx_description
1 polymer ?
#
loop_
_entity_poly.entity_id
_entity_poly.type
_entity_poly.pdbx_seq_one_letter_code
_entity_poly.pdbx_strand_id
1 'polypeptide(L)'
;MSRSSRVCGGEEADDTSWIPSSSTDGTAVDPSFGELHQSLRETKDGSDYRASEGPCMNYDKSGDVEPSSDDDELAEDQAAEKRLAITVEEWIQRFDELHPVPDTDADLKNFEELTRKLITRLCDEARSGNLTDWYKLLEVEREMSPAMKKVLLKHDAEKISDYILRHIPRKTKQILGKRDLQPYDLLSLPEFPADCPYSIVYFDIAVQVGIANIELQKSRLVSGRTHKLVKACSIYNPLMITKPYIGSSSDSRGGWARIRQHELESNKSEGTQSKHYDFTRRPDVVTNFRIGGLFTHPSMLDETLDKDSRDLMSIIAELWEGVLIVYQGMYHISHFNPNSEHLQLRTRASYELVERLRSGLPLPDFHESTLNVGWPILQALPKTVWGKCTNETCENKSVTVPLYFPYGRTSGVCGVCRANCYSQVSNKRRTGKSIAEKSLRRVQEQFEEQDDQTFMDVLETIQSESGISWTVLDDLLAEGGKLNPSCVNYEHILEQREKLERIGKEREEQREKLDRIFKERKVEREAERKRERQELREKLDPIFKKRKAEREEERWNRMREREAERAAEREKRERERNEELERREREEREAEREKREKKLNEERERLEKHEKKLNEEREKREKREKRESERNEKPENKRRRIFFEKELVPTRGGASAATLERRREITERAKAARARY
;
A
#
# COMPACT_ATOMS: atom_id res chain seq x y z
N MET A 1 -10.06 -61.04 17.69
CA MET A 1 -9.63 -61.69 18.94
C MET A 1 -8.41 -60.91 19.43
N SER A 2 -8.60 -59.90 20.29
CA SER A 2 -8.58 -59.98 21.78
C SER A 2 -7.15 -60.30 22.27
N ARG A 3 -6.43 -59.55 23.12
CA ARG A 3 -6.71 -58.59 24.22
C ARG A 3 -5.37 -57.87 24.52
N SER A 4 -5.30 -56.56 24.73
CA SER A 4 -5.53 -55.82 26.00
C SER A 4 -4.47 -56.05 27.10
N SER A 5 -3.75 -54.99 27.45
CA SER A 5 -3.38 -54.69 28.85
C SER A 5 -3.26 -53.17 29.07
N ARG A 6 -4.18 -52.63 29.86
CA ARG A 6 -4.10 -51.33 30.56
C ARG A 6 -3.26 -51.50 31.83
N VAL A 7 -2.55 -50.46 32.23
CA VAL A 7 -2.40 -50.06 33.65
C VAL A 7 -2.48 -48.52 33.72
N CYS A 8 -3.22 -48.03 34.70
CA CYS A 8 -3.54 -46.63 35.00
C CYS A 8 -2.67 -46.08 36.16
N GLY A 9 -2.69 -44.76 36.31
CA GLY A 9 -2.32 -44.00 37.53
C GLY A 9 -1.49 -42.76 37.16
N GLY A 10 -1.80 -41.53 37.52
CA GLY A 10 -2.77 -40.95 38.46
C GLY A 10 -2.11 -39.77 39.18
N GLU A 11 -2.82 -38.63 39.23
CA GLU A 11 -2.73 -37.51 40.21
C GLU A 11 -1.45 -36.63 40.23
N GLU A 12 -1.54 -35.36 39.84
CA GLU A 12 -1.88 -34.14 40.63
C GLU A 12 -0.71 -33.59 41.47
N ALA A 13 -0.33 -32.33 41.18
CA ALA A 13 -0.09 -31.21 42.11
C ALA A 13 1.10 -30.30 41.74
N ASP A 14 0.79 -29.01 41.80
CA ASP A 14 1.59 -27.86 42.27
C ASP A 14 2.76 -27.26 41.47
N ASP A 15 2.51 -26.00 41.09
CA ASP A 15 3.30 -24.81 41.47
C ASP A 15 4.79 -25.02 41.73
N THR A 16 5.63 -24.44 40.86
CA THR A 16 6.62 -23.45 41.30
C THR A 16 7.31 -22.77 40.13
N SER A 17 7.20 -21.44 40.15
CA SER A 17 8.13 -20.44 39.63
C SER A 17 9.56 -20.91 39.35
N TRP A 18 10.05 -20.69 38.13
CA TRP A 18 11.49 -20.63 37.86
C TRP A 18 11.83 -19.36 37.06
N ILE A 19 12.34 -18.38 37.80
CA ILE A 19 13.20 -17.31 37.31
C ILE A 19 14.62 -17.87 37.26
N PRO A 20 15.45 -17.52 36.27
CA PRO A 20 16.88 -17.43 36.50
C PRO A 20 17.36 -15.98 36.40
N SER A 21 17.82 -15.48 37.55
CA SER A 21 18.59 -14.25 37.69
C SER A 21 20.07 -14.52 37.37
N SER A 22 20.63 -13.69 36.50
CA SER A 22 21.98 -13.09 36.54
C SER A 22 23.17 -13.81 37.23
N SER A 23 24.25 -14.01 36.46
CA SER A 23 25.64 -13.63 36.81
C SER A 23 26.41 -13.42 35.50
N THR A 24 26.83 -12.20 35.12
CA THR A 24 28.09 -11.48 35.46
C THR A 24 29.37 -12.32 35.27
N ASP A 25 30.04 -12.15 34.14
CA ASP A 25 31.29 -11.35 34.01
C ASP A 25 32.08 -11.76 32.75
N GLY A 26 32.60 -10.77 32.02
CA GLY A 26 33.50 -11.03 30.88
C GLY A 26 33.67 -9.90 29.88
N THR A 27 34.10 -8.72 30.36
CA THR A 27 34.99 -7.72 29.71
C THR A 27 35.22 -7.70 28.19
N ALA A 28 35.10 -6.47 27.65
CA ALA A 28 35.81 -5.84 26.52
C ALA A 28 35.29 -6.18 25.10
N VAL A 29 35.14 -5.28 24.13
CA VAL A 29 35.80 -4.01 23.78
C VAL A 29 34.80 -3.15 22.96
N ASP A 30 34.76 -1.85 23.22
CA ASP A 30 34.06 -0.80 22.44
C ASP A 30 34.71 -0.65 21.04
N PRO A 31 33.96 -0.32 19.97
CA PRO A 31 33.81 1.11 19.71
C PRO A 31 32.45 1.53 19.15
N SER A 32 31.91 2.61 19.74
CA SER A 32 31.57 3.86 19.05
C SER A 32 31.01 3.71 17.62
N PHE A 33 29.68 3.73 17.50
CA PHE A 33 29.00 4.16 16.27
C PHE A 33 27.77 5.00 16.65
N GLY A 34 28.05 6.24 17.05
CA GLY A 34 27.10 7.34 16.95
C GLY A 34 27.40 8.13 15.68
N GLU A 35 26.37 8.79 15.15
CA GLU A 35 26.41 9.72 14.01
C GLU A 35 26.29 9.09 12.60
N LEU A 36 25.04 8.96 12.11
CA LEU A 36 24.72 9.08 10.68
C LEU A 36 23.20 9.26 10.47
N HIS A 37 22.64 10.36 10.94
CA HIS A 37 21.33 10.86 10.47
C HIS A 37 21.25 12.38 10.63
N GLN A 38 22.07 13.11 9.87
CA GLN A 38 21.86 14.53 9.53
C GLN A 38 22.83 14.92 8.42
N SER A 39 22.42 14.76 7.16
CA SER A 39 23.03 15.50 6.04
C SER A 39 22.08 15.47 4.84
N LEU A 40 21.39 16.60 4.63
CA LEU A 40 20.96 17.14 3.32
C LEU A 40 20.03 18.34 3.54
N ARG A 41 20.62 19.44 4.01
CA ARG A 41 20.22 20.79 3.62
C ARG A 41 21.51 21.59 3.38
N GLU A 42 21.46 22.42 2.35
CA GLU A 42 22.48 23.38 1.89
C GLU A 42 23.52 22.85 0.90
N THR A 43 23.20 22.94 -0.37
CA THR A 43 24.08 23.64 -1.33
C THR A 43 23.23 24.64 -2.10
N LYS A 44 23.44 25.93 -1.78
CA LYS A 44 23.25 27.04 -2.72
C LYS A 44 24.60 27.18 -3.42
N ASP A 45 24.62 27.06 -4.73
CA ASP A 45 25.52 27.86 -5.54
C ASP A 45 24.83 28.22 -6.85
N GLY A 46 24.87 29.51 -7.14
CA GLY A 46 24.20 30.13 -8.26
C GLY A 46 24.91 29.85 -9.57
N SER A 47 24.12 29.78 -10.63
CA SER A 47 24.59 30.22 -11.93
C SER A 47 23.44 30.88 -12.70
N ASP A 48 23.77 32.04 -13.23
CA ASP A 48 22.94 32.94 -13.98
C ASP A 48 22.38 32.30 -15.25
N TYR A 49 21.06 32.31 -15.41
CA TYR A 49 20.43 32.36 -16.74
C TYR A 49 19.25 33.33 -16.73
N ARG A 50 19.61 34.59 -17.02
CA ARG A 50 18.97 35.53 -17.95
C ARG A 50 17.47 35.31 -18.25
N ALA A 51 16.67 36.18 -17.64
CA ALA A 51 15.31 36.48 -18.04
C ALA A 51 15.21 36.80 -19.55
N SER A 52 14.32 36.09 -20.24
CA SER A 52 13.77 36.50 -21.53
C SER A 52 12.28 36.65 -21.34
N GLU A 53 11.84 37.89 -21.21
CA GLU A 53 10.43 38.28 -21.30
C GLU A 53 9.92 37.99 -22.71
N GLY A 54 8.80 37.28 -22.82
CA GLY A 54 8.11 37.01 -24.07
C GLY A 54 6.70 36.47 -23.79
N PRO A 55 5.64 37.00 -24.43
CA PRO A 55 4.29 37.01 -23.90
C PRO A 55 3.56 35.67 -24.11
N CYS A 56 2.96 35.16 -23.04
CA CYS A 56 2.05 34.01 -23.08
C CYS A 56 0.80 34.41 -23.87
N MET A 57 0.68 33.93 -25.11
CA MET A 57 -0.55 33.94 -25.88
C MET A 57 -1.62 33.15 -25.12
N ASN A 58 -2.66 33.87 -24.69
CA ASN A 58 -3.94 33.30 -24.28
C ASN A 58 -4.55 32.55 -25.47
N TYR A 59 -4.69 31.23 -25.34
CA TYR A 59 -5.70 30.49 -26.11
C TYR A 59 -6.86 30.16 -25.18
N ASP A 60 -7.90 30.99 -25.29
CA ASP A 60 -9.26 30.68 -24.89
C ASP A 60 -9.73 29.43 -25.66
N LYS A 61 -10.01 28.36 -24.91
CA LYS A 61 -10.98 27.33 -25.28
C LYS A 61 -11.83 27.00 -24.06
N SER A 62 -12.82 27.85 -23.83
CA SER A 62 -14.04 27.50 -23.10
C SER A 62 -14.81 26.46 -23.90
N GLY A 63 -14.76 25.21 -23.45
CA GLY A 63 -15.63 24.13 -23.89
C GLY A 63 -16.32 23.56 -22.67
N ASP A 64 -17.60 23.88 -22.53
CA ASP A 64 -18.51 23.33 -21.53
C ASP A 64 -18.59 21.81 -21.63
N VAL A 65 -18.31 21.12 -20.52
CA VAL A 65 -18.75 19.74 -20.30
C VAL A 65 -19.49 19.71 -18.96
N GLU A 66 -20.80 19.52 -19.05
CA GLU A 66 -21.68 19.18 -17.93
C GLU A 66 -21.43 17.74 -17.48
N PRO A 67 -21.48 17.44 -16.17
CA PRO A 67 -21.38 16.06 -15.70
C PRO A 67 -22.79 15.46 -15.61
N SER A 68 -23.14 14.54 -16.52
CA SER A 68 -24.27 13.65 -16.26
C SER A 68 -24.19 12.31 -17.00
N SER A 69 -24.60 11.28 -16.25
CA SER A 69 -25.09 9.96 -16.65
C SER A 69 -24.04 8.97 -17.11
N ASP A 70 -23.99 7.81 -16.42
CA ASP A 70 -23.73 6.40 -16.82
C ASP A 70 -22.75 6.05 -17.97
N ASP A 71 -22.16 7.03 -18.63
CA ASP A 71 -21.06 6.99 -19.60
C ASP A 71 -19.71 7.20 -18.89
N ASP A 72 -19.71 7.45 -17.57
CA ASP A 72 -18.48 7.55 -16.76
C ASP A 72 -17.74 6.20 -16.66
N GLU A 73 -18.39 5.05 -16.86
CA GLU A 73 -17.67 3.76 -17.02
C GLU A 73 -16.93 3.73 -18.38
N LEU A 74 -17.51 4.25 -19.46
CA LEU A 74 -16.87 4.29 -20.78
C LEU A 74 -15.84 5.42 -20.91
N ALA A 75 -16.01 6.52 -20.17
CA ALA A 75 -15.02 7.60 -20.05
C ALA A 75 -13.90 7.25 -19.07
N GLU A 76 -14.15 6.45 -18.02
CA GLU A 76 -13.09 5.80 -17.24
C GLU A 76 -12.32 4.78 -18.08
N ASP A 77 -12.96 4.04 -18.99
CA ASP A 77 -12.27 3.11 -19.90
C ASP A 77 -11.38 3.86 -20.91
N GLN A 78 -11.84 4.96 -21.50
CA GLN A 78 -11.01 5.79 -22.40
C GLN A 78 -9.95 6.63 -21.64
N ALA A 79 -10.21 7.01 -20.38
CA ALA A 79 -9.22 7.62 -19.51
C ALA A 79 -8.21 6.59 -18.96
N ALA A 80 -8.62 5.33 -18.79
CA ALA A 80 -7.75 4.20 -18.46
C ALA A 80 -6.83 3.84 -19.63
N GLU A 81 -7.33 3.88 -20.87
CA GLU A 81 -6.52 3.75 -22.08
C GLU A 81 -5.45 4.86 -22.20
N LYS A 82 -5.75 6.09 -21.74
CA LYS A 82 -4.76 7.19 -21.69
C LYS A 82 -3.88 7.21 -20.43
N ARG A 83 -4.19 6.42 -19.40
CA ARG A 83 -3.44 6.37 -18.12
C ARG A 83 -2.27 5.38 -18.12
N LEU A 84 -2.17 4.50 -19.10
CA LEU A 84 -1.01 3.62 -19.32
C LEU A 84 0.08 4.30 -20.14
N ALA A 85 0.57 5.46 -19.69
CA ALA A 85 1.67 6.14 -20.38
C ALA A 85 3.06 5.54 -20.06
N ILE A 86 3.13 4.64 -19.08
CA ILE A 86 4.38 4.02 -18.63
C ILE A 86 4.09 2.52 -18.54
N THR A 87 5.00 1.69 -19.04
CA THR A 87 4.96 0.23 -18.87
C THR A 87 5.49 -0.18 -17.49
N VAL A 88 5.30 -1.44 -17.08
CA VAL A 88 5.87 -1.92 -15.81
C VAL A 88 7.39 -1.79 -15.81
N GLU A 89 8.01 -2.19 -16.92
CA GLU A 89 9.45 -2.18 -17.11
C GLU A 89 10.01 -0.74 -17.09
N GLU A 90 9.34 0.20 -17.77
CA GLU A 90 9.75 1.61 -17.72
C GLU A 90 9.61 2.20 -16.32
N TRP A 91 8.58 1.81 -15.56
CA TRP A 91 8.43 2.27 -14.18
C TRP A 91 9.56 1.73 -13.30
N ILE A 92 9.84 0.43 -13.37
CA ILE A 92 10.92 -0.21 -12.62
C ILE A 92 12.26 0.43 -12.98
N GLN A 93 12.53 0.62 -14.27
CA GLN A 93 13.76 1.25 -14.75
C GLN A 93 13.93 2.66 -14.15
N ARG A 94 12.91 3.51 -14.24
CA ARG A 94 12.96 4.87 -13.66
C ARG A 94 13.14 4.83 -12.14
N PHE A 95 12.50 3.89 -11.46
CA PHE A 95 12.67 3.73 -10.02
C PHE A 95 14.11 3.33 -9.67
N ASP A 96 14.69 2.37 -10.39
CA ASP A 96 16.06 1.88 -10.19
C ASP A 96 17.11 2.94 -10.56
N GLU A 97 16.85 3.80 -11.55
CA GLU A 97 17.69 4.97 -11.86
C GLU A 97 17.74 5.97 -10.69
N LEU A 98 16.61 6.18 -10.00
CA LEU A 98 16.53 7.05 -8.82
C LEU A 98 17.09 6.39 -7.55
N HIS A 99 17.14 5.06 -7.50
CA HIS A 99 17.56 4.27 -6.35
C HIS A 99 18.59 3.20 -6.77
N PRO A 100 19.78 3.61 -7.23
CA PRO A 100 20.73 2.70 -7.85
C PRO A 100 21.21 1.64 -6.85
N VAL A 101 21.15 0.37 -7.28
CA VAL A 101 21.76 -0.77 -6.59
C VAL A 101 22.74 -1.43 -7.56
N PRO A 102 24.05 -1.54 -7.25
CA PRO A 102 25.03 -2.16 -8.14
C PRO A 102 24.72 -3.63 -8.46
N ASP A 103 25.06 -4.11 -9.68
CA ASP A 103 24.95 -5.54 -10.03
C ASP A 103 25.86 -6.44 -9.19
N THR A 104 26.87 -5.86 -8.55
CA THR A 104 27.80 -6.55 -7.65
C THR A 104 27.30 -6.62 -6.21
N ASP A 105 26.16 -6.01 -5.89
CA ASP A 105 25.59 -6.01 -4.54
C ASP A 105 25.32 -7.44 -4.05
N ALA A 106 25.86 -7.76 -2.87
CA ALA A 106 25.83 -9.13 -2.34
C ALA A 106 24.42 -9.56 -1.94
N ASP A 107 23.63 -8.66 -1.37
CA ASP A 107 22.26 -8.97 -0.95
C ASP A 107 21.38 -9.18 -2.18
N LEU A 108 21.48 -8.31 -3.19
CA LEU A 108 20.77 -8.49 -4.46
C LEU A 108 21.07 -9.86 -5.09
N LYS A 109 22.35 -10.24 -5.19
CA LYS A 109 22.74 -11.56 -5.74
C LYS A 109 22.22 -12.72 -4.90
N ASN A 110 22.30 -12.61 -3.58
CA ASN A 110 21.79 -13.62 -2.66
C ASN A 110 20.29 -13.84 -2.87
N PHE A 111 19.50 -12.76 -2.98
CA PHE A 111 18.08 -12.84 -3.27
C PHE A 111 17.79 -13.53 -4.61
N GLU A 112 18.49 -13.13 -5.67
CA GLU A 112 18.29 -13.70 -7.01
C GLU A 112 18.64 -15.19 -7.06
N GLU A 113 19.76 -15.59 -6.44
CA GLU A 113 20.20 -16.99 -6.38
C GLU A 113 19.19 -17.86 -5.62
N LEU A 114 18.78 -17.42 -4.42
CA LEU A 114 17.83 -18.16 -3.59
C LEU A 114 16.45 -18.25 -4.25
N THR A 115 16.00 -17.17 -4.89
CA THR A 115 14.73 -17.15 -5.65
C THR A 115 14.76 -18.14 -6.81
N ARG A 116 15.84 -18.16 -7.61
CA ARG A 116 16.01 -19.13 -8.71
C ARG A 116 15.97 -20.57 -8.20
N LYS A 117 16.66 -20.86 -7.08
CA LYS A 117 16.64 -22.18 -6.44
C LYS A 117 15.24 -22.60 -6.01
N LEU A 118 14.48 -21.70 -5.39
CA LEU A 118 13.11 -21.98 -4.95
C LEU A 118 12.17 -22.25 -6.14
N ILE A 119 12.22 -21.43 -7.19
CA ILE A 119 11.40 -21.63 -8.39
C ILE A 119 11.76 -22.95 -9.09
N THR A 120 13.06 -23.27 -9.18
CA THR A 120 13.52 -24.55 -9.75
C THR A 120 12.97 -25.73 -8.97
N ARG A 121 13.15 -25.74 -7.64
CA ARG A 121 12.60 -26.80 -6.78
C ARG A 121 11.08 -26.92 -6.89
N LEU A 122 10.36 -25.79 -6.96
CA LEU A 122 8.91 -25.80 -7.12
C LEU A 122 8.48 -26.39 -8.47
N CYS A 123 9.20 -26.10 -9.55
CA CYS A 123 8.95 -26.70 -10.85
C CYS A 123 9.26 -28.21 -10.85
N ASP A 124 10.34 -28.63 -10.19
CA ASP A 124 10.71 -30.04 -10.08
C ASP A 124 9.70 -30.84 -9.25
N GLU A 125 9.22 -30.28 -8.14
CA GLU A 125 8.12 -30.85 -7.35
C GLU A 125 6.83 -30.95 -8.19
N ALA A 126 6.51 -29.93 -8.99
CA ALA A 126 5.36 -29.98 -9.89
C ALA A 126 5.48 -31.09 -10.95
N ARG A 127 6.69 -31.36 -11.44
CA ARG A 127 7.02 -32.44 -12.39
C ARG A 127 7.17 -33.81 -11.75
N SER A 128 7.26 -33.87 -10.43
CA SER A 128 7.40 -35.13 -9.70
C SER A 128 6.09 -35.94 -9.75
N GLY A 129 6.26 -37.27 -9.84
CA GLY A 129 5.15 -38.23 -9.84
C GLY A 129 4.36 -38.30 -11.15
N ASN A 130 3.36 -39.17 -11.17
CA ASN A 130 2.46 -39.32 -12.31
C ASN A 130 1.33 -38.28 -12.21
N LEU A 131 1.21 -37.40 -13.22
CA LEU A 131 0.17 -36.36 -13.26
C LEU A 131 -1.25 -36.93 -13.14
N THR A 132 -1.52 -38.08 -13.74
CA THR A 132 -2.84 -38.73 -13.69
C THR A 132 -3.17 -39.21 -12.29
N ASP A 133 -2.18 -39.75 -11.56
CA ASP A 133 -2.36 -40.20 -10.19
C ASP A 133 -2.47 -39.01 -9.23
N TRP A 134 -1.71 -37.95 -9.47
CA TRP A 134 -1.83 -36.70 -8.74
C TRP A 134 -3.25 -36.11 -8.82
N TYR A 135 -3.87 -36.11 -10.02
CA TYR A 135 -5.25 -35.66 -10.19
C TYR A 135 -6.31 -36.57 -9.52
N LYS A 136 -5.95 -37.79 -9.13
CA LYS A 136 -6.84 -38.69 -8.36
C LYS A 136 -6.80 -38.42 -6.86
N LEU A 137 -5.75 -37.76 -6.36
CA LEU A 137 -5.65 -37.37 -4.96
C LEU A 137 -6.82 -36.46 -4.57
N LEU A 138 -7.28 -36.58 -3.32
CA LEU A 138 -8.26 -35.66 -2.76
C LEU A 138 -7.67 -34.25 -2.72
N GLU A 139 -8.51 -33.22 -2.78
CA GLU A 139 -8.05 -31.82 -2.74
C GLU A 139 -7.21 -31.53 -1.49
N VAL A 140 -7.58 -32.12 -0.34
CA VAL A 140 -6.86 -32.00 0.93
C VAL A 140 -5.51 -32.70 0.97
N GLU A 141 -5.20 -33.54 -0.02
CA GLU A 141 -3.95 -34.30 -0.15
C GLU A 141 -3.00 -33.66 -1.18
N ARG A 142 -3.46 -32.63 -1.90
CA ARG A 142 -2.66 -31.93 -2.90
C ARG A 142 -1.82 -30.84 -2.26
N GLU A 143 -0.61 -30.69 -2.76
CA GLU A 143 0.37 -29.70 -2.33
C GLU A 143 0.19 -28.34 -3.03
N MET A 144 -0.48 -28.32 -4.19
CA MET A 144 -0.69 -27.13 -5.03
C MET A 144 -2.00 -27.25 -5.82
N SER A 145 -2.45 -26.14 -6.41
CA SER A 145 -3.67 -26.15 -7.22
C SER A 145 -3.45 -26.86 -8.59
N PRO A 146 -4.51 -27.43 -9.20
CA PRO A 146 -4.46 -27.92 -10.58
C PRO A 146 -3.91 -26.94 -11.61
N ALA A 147 -4.26 -25.66 -11.48
CA ALA A 147 -3.83 -24.61 -12.40
C ALA A 147 -2.34 -24.34 -12.24
N MET A 148 -1.87 -24.22 -10.99
CA MET A 148 -0.46 -24.01 -10.68
C MET A 148 0.40 -25.17 -11.18
N LYS A 149 0.03 -26.43 -10.86
CA LYS A 149 0.77 -27.61 -11.33
C LYS A 149 0.86 -27.64 -12.85
N LYS A 150 -0.25 -27.37 -13.55
CA LYS A 150 -0.30 -27.36 -15.02
C LYS A 150 0.64 -26.32 -15.63
N VAL A 151 0.71 -25.10 -15.08
CA VAL A 151 1.60 -24.05 -15.58
C VAL A 151 3.07 -24.40 -15.30
N LEU A 152 3.40 -24.82 -14.09
CA LEU A 152 4.76 -25.19 -13.71
C LEU A 152 5.30 -26.40 -14.51
N LEU A 153 4.44 -27.33 -14.89
CA LEU A 153 4.79 -28.47 -15.74
C LEU A 153 5.22 -28.06 -17.15
N LYS A 154 4.61 -27.00 -17.69
CA LYS A 154 4.78 -26.59 -19.08
C LYS A 154 5.93 -25.63 -19.30
N HIS A 155 6.44 -25.02 -18.24
CA HIS A 155 7.34 -23.90 -18.35
C HIS A 155 8.69 -24.22 -17.76
N ASP A 156 9.69 -23.61 -18.34
CA ASP A 156 11.06 -23.72 -17.87
C ASP A 156 11.27 -22.85 -16.63
N ALA A 157 11.98 -23.40 -15.64
CA ALA A 157 12.16 -22.74 -14.35
C ALA A 157 13.04 -21.49 -14.49
N GLU A 158 14.06 -21.54 -15.36
CA GLU A 158 14.95 -20.42 -15.62
C GLU A 158 14.15 -19.26 -16.24
N LYS A 159 13.34 -19.53 -17.26
CA LYS A 159 12.44 -18.53 -17.87
C LYS A 159 11.47 -17.90 -16.88
N ILE A 160 10.82 -18.70 -16.02
CA ILE A 160 9.93 -18.16 -14.98
C ILE A 160 10.73 -17.24 -14.04
N SER A 161 11.89 -17.69 -13.59
CA SER A 161 12.72 -16.93 -12.66
C SER A 161 13.24 -15.62 -13.26
N ASP A 162 13.70 -15.64 -14.50
CA ASP A 162 14.14 -14.44 -15.22
C ASP A 162 13.00 -13.44 -15.39
N TYR A 163 11.81 -13.94 -15.74
CA TYR A 163 10.64 -13.10 -15.88
C TYR A 163 10.28 -12.43 -14.56
N ILE A 164 10.15 -13.21 -13.46
CA ILE A 164 9.85 -12.67 -12.14
C ILE A 164 10.91 -11.66 -11.69
N LEU A 165 12.19 -12.02 -11.79
CA LEU A 165 13.28 -11.16 -11.33
C LEU A 165 13.38 -9.86 -12.13
N ARG A 166 13.02 -9.83 -13.42
CA ARG A 166 12.96 -8.60 -14.20
C ARG A 166 11.85 -7.64 -13.73
N HIS A 167 10.83 -8.18 -13.06
CA HIS A 167 9.61 -7.48 -12.63
C HIS A 167 9.62 -7.04 -11.16
N ILE A 168 10.82 -7.00 -10.56
CA ILE A 168 11.03 -6.59 -9.17
C ILE A 168 12.08 -5.47 -9.16
N PRO A 169 11.80 -4.31 -8.51
CA PRO A 169 12.78 -3.25 -8.33
C PRO A 169 14.05 -3.76 -7.66
N ARG A 170 15.22 -3.30 -8.10
CA ARG A 170 16.50 -3.76 -7.54
C ARG A 170 16.63 -3.47 -6.06
N LYS A 171 16.05 -2.36 -5.59
CA LYS A 171 15.99 -2.04 -4.16
C LYS A 171 15.19 -3.07 -3.36
N THR A 172 14.09 -3.58 -3.91
CA THR A 172 13.33 -4.68 -3.30
C THR A 172 14.18 -5.94 -3.20
N LYS A 173 14.90 -6.30 -4.26
CA LYS A 173 15.81 -7.47 -4.26
C LYS A 173 16.91 -7.32 -3.21
N GLN A 174 17.56 -6.15 -3.15
CA GLN A 174 18.59 -5.85 -2.16
C GLN A 174 18.05 -6.03 -0.73
N ILE A 175 16.89 -5.44 -0.42
CA ILE A 175 16.32 -5.53 0.93
C ILE A 175 15.99 -6.98 1.25
N LEU A 176 15.27 -7.69 0.38
CA LEU A 176 14.90 -9.09 0.62
C LEU A 176 16.10 -10.05 0.65
N GLY A 177 17.23 -9.63 0.10
CA GLY A 177 18.47 -10.39 0.05
C GLY A 177 19.36 -10.31 1.28
N LYS A 178 19.05 -9.42 2.23
CA LYS A 178 19.80 -9.28 3.49
C LYS A 178 19.86 -10.62 4.22
N ARG A 179 21.06 -10.99 4.68
CA ARG A 179 21.28 -12.24 5.43
C ARG A 179 20.47 -12.33 6.72
N ASP A 180 20.40 -11.23 7.46
CA ASP A 180 19.69 -11.14 8.75
C ASP A 180 18.39 -10.35 8.62
N LEU A 181 17.66 -10.53 7.51
CA LEU A 181 16.43 -9.81 7.22
C LEU A 181 15.44 -9.89 8.39
N GLN A 182 15.02 -8.74 8.90
CA GLN A 182 13.98 -8.62 9.92
C GLN A 182 12.67 -8.13 9.31
N PRO A 183 11.50 -8.42 9.93
CA PRO A 183 10.22 -7.88 9.47
C PRO A 183 10.21 -6.34 9.33
N TYR A 184 10.95 -5.66 10.19
CA TYR A 184 11.11 -4.20 10.17
C TYR A 184 11.80 -3.67 8.92
N ASP A 185 12.79 -4.40 8.38
CA ASP A 185 13.53 -3.98 7.17
C ASP A 185 12.61 -3.80 5.96
N LEU A 186 11.50 -4.56 5.93
CA LEU A 186 10.52 -4.50 4.85
C LEU A 186 9.90 -3.10 4.71
N LEU A 187 9.89 -2.25 5.75
CA LEU A 187 9.37 -0.88 5.67
C LEU A 187 10.16 -0.02 4.67
N SER A 188 11.41 -0.40 4.39
CA SER A 188 12.30 0.26 3.43
C SER A 188 12.05 -0.14 1.98
N LEU A 189 11.13 -1.08 1.73
CA LEU A 189 10.73 -1.45 0.38
C LEU A 189 10.08 -0.24 -0.35
N PRO A 190 10.06 -0.24 -1.68
CA PRO A 190 9.44 0.82 -2.47
C PRO A 190 7.94 0.99 -2.17
N GLU A 191 7.45 2.23 -2.19
CA GLU A 191 6.01 2.53 -2.12
C GLU A 191 5.34 2.37 -3.49
N PHE A 192 4.01 2.15 -3.49
CA PHE A 192 3.24 2.06 -4.73
C PHE A 192 3.16 3.40 -5.45
N PRO A 193 3.35 3.44 -6.79
CA PRO A 193 3.02 4.63 -7.56
C PRO A 193 1.51 4.87 -7.54
N ALA A 194 1.11 6.14 -7.53
CA ALA A 194 -0.31 6.51 -7.66
C ALA A 194 -0.89 5.89 -8.94
N ASP A 195 -2.13 5.39 -8.86
CA ASP A 195 -2.90 4.87 -10.00
C ASP A 195 -2.27 3.71 -10.80
N CYS A 196 -1.37 2.92 -10.19
CA CYS A 196 -0.85 1.62 -10.66
C CYS A 196 -1.93 0.68 -11.26
N PRO A 197 -1.98 0.52 -12.60
CA PRO A 197 -2.96 -0.32 -13.27
C PRO A 197 -2.47 -1.78 -13.46
N TYR A 198 -1.30 -2.10 -12.91
CA TYR A 198 -0.63 -3.38 -13.05
C TYR A 198 -1.20 -4.46 -12.11
N SER A 199 -0.92 -5.72 -12.44
CA SER A 199 -0.96 -6.80 -11.44
C SER A 199 0.15 -6.56 -10.43
N ILE A 200 -0.12 -6.78 -9.14
CA ILE A 200 0.85 -6.49 -8.08
C ILE A 200 1.03 -7.68 -7.16
N VAL A 201 2.21 -7.77 -6.58
CA VAL A 201 2.48 -8.47 -5.33
C VAL A 201 2.95 -7.43 -4.33
N TYR A 202 2.29 -7.37 -3.18
CA TYR A 202 2.48 -6.32 -2.19
C TYR A 202 2.73 -6.90 -0.81
N PHE A 203 3.47 -6.12 -0.02
CA PHE A 203 3.59 -6.27 1.41
C PHE A 203 2.65 -5.28 2.09
N ASP A 204 1.81 -5.72 3.01
CA ASP A 204 1.19 -4.88 4.02
C ASP A 204 1.92 -5.10 5.34
N ILE A 205 2.71 -4.10 5.73
CA ILE A 205 3.58 -4.15 6.91
C ILE A 205 2.87 -3.42 8.03
N ALA A 206 2.22 -4.19 8.90
CA ALA A 206 1.50 -3.66 10.04
C ALA A 206 2.47 -3.40 11.19
N VAL A 207 2.54 -2.15 11.67
CA VAL A 207 3.44 -1.74 12.74
C VAL A 207 2.65 -1.19 13.90
N GLN A 208 2.88 -1.72 15.10
CA GLN A 208 2.31 -1.20 16.34
C GLN A 208 3.17 -0.02 16.82
N VAL A 209 2.70 1.20 16.56
CA VAL A 209 3.44 2.45 16.82
C VAL A 209 2.94 3.18 18.07
N GLY A 210 1.80 2.78 18.64
CA GLY A 210 1.16 3.47 19.76
C GLY A 210 0.23 4.59 19.31
N ILE A 211 -0.94 4.72 19.95
CA ILE A 211 -1.99 5.68 19.57
C ILE A 211 -1.47 7.12 19.50
N ALA A 212 -0.57 7.49 20.42
CA ALA A 212 0.01 8.83 20.49
C ALA A 212 0.84 9.22 19.24
N ASN A 213 1.31 8.23 18.47
CA ASN A 213 2.15 8.40 17.29
C ASN A 213 1.38 8.34 15.98
N ILE A 214 0.04 8.22 16.03
CA ILE A 214 -0.82 8.10 14.84
C ILE A 214 -1.55 9.41 14.57
N GLU A 215 -1.65 9.78 13.30
CA GLU A 215 -2.56 10.79 12.78
C GLU A 215 -3.46 10.21 11.71
N LEU A 216 -4.63 10.84 11.51
CA LEU A 216 -5.55 10.46 10.44
C LEU A 216 -5.35 11.36 9.24
N GLN A 217 -4.93 10.79 8.12
CA GLN A 217 -4.75 11.51 6.87
C GLN A 217 -5.84 11.13 5.86
N LYS A 218 -6.28 12.07 5.01
CA LYS A 218 -7.15 11.75 3.88
C LYS A 218 -6.51 10.66 3.03
N SER A 219 -7.25 9.60 2.78
CA SER A 219 -6.82 8.51 1.91
C SER A 219 -6.61 9.03 0.49
N ARG A 220 -5.49 8.64 -0.10
CA ARG A 220 -5.25 8.82 -1.55
C ARG A 220 -6.03 7.81 -2.38
N LEU A 221 -6.45 6.72 -1.77
CA LEU A 221 -7.00 5.55 -2.45
C LEU A 221 -8.52 5.55 -2.43
N VAL A 222 -9.10 6.10 -1.36
CA VAL A 222 -10.53 6.10 -1.12
C VAL A 222 -10.99 7.53 -0.85
N SER A 223 -11.66 8.10 -1.84
CA SER A 223 -12.21 9.45 -1.76
C SER A 223 -13.12 9.62 -0.54
N GLY A 224 -12.93 10.72 0.20
CA GLY A 224 -13.73 11.08 1.38
C GLY A 224 -13.45 10.25 2.64
N ARG A 225 -12.45 9.36 2.64
CA ARG A 225 -12.06 8.57 3.82
C ARG A 225 -10.71 9.02 4.37
N THR A 226 -10.45 8.66 5.62
CA THR A 226 -9.16 8.83 6.27
C THR A 226 -8.53 7.48 6.57
N HIS A 227 -7.21 7.43 6.62
CA HIS A 227 -6.43 6.27 7.04
C HIS A 227 -5.45 6.67 8.14
N LYS A 228 -5.01 5.68 8.93
CA LYS A 228 -3.98 5.84 9.94
C LYS A 228 -2.62 6.03 9.28
N LEU A 229 -1.89 7.05 9.69
CA LEU A 229 -0.52 7.32 9.29
C LEU A 229 0.32 7.60 10.54
N VAL A 230 1.61 7.30 10.49
CA VAL A 230 2.55 7.72 11.54
C VAL A 230 2.79 9.21 11.45
N LYS A 231 2.73 9.92 12.58
CA LYS A 231 3.01 11.36 12.65
C LYS A 231 4.41 11.67 12.11
N ALA A 232 4.55 12.80 11.43
CA ALA A 232 5.84 13.21 10.86
C ALA A 232 6.99 13.35 11.89
N CYS A 233 6.68 13.57 13.17
CA CYS A 233 7.66 13.64 14.26
C CYS A 233 7.97 12.28 14.92
N SER A 234 7.24 11.22 14.57
CA SER A 234 7.43 9.87 15.09
C SER A 234 8.28 9.08 14.10
N ILE A 235 9.33 8.42 14.59
CA ILE A 235 10.22 7.58 13.78
C ILE A 235 9.91 6.12 14.09
N TYR A 236 9.85 5.29 13.06
CA TYR A 236 9.80 3.84 13.24
C TYR A 236 11.02 3.38 14.04
N ASN A 237 10.80 2.45 14.97
CA ASN A 237 11.85 1.87 15.79
C ASN A 237 11.86 0.34 15.58
N PRO A 238 13.02 -0.31 15.42
CA PRO A 238 13.14 -1.77 15.34
C PRO A 238 12.47 -2.56 16.48
N LEU A 239 12.28 -1.93 17.65
CA LEU A 239 11.58 -2.52 18.80
C LEU A 239 10.05 -2.55 18.65
N MET A 240 9.50 -1.86 17.64
CA MET A 240 8.06 -1.87 17.38
C MET A 240 7.63 -3.22 16.82
N ILE A 241 6.53 -3.76 17.36
CA ILE A 241 5.94 -5.00 16.86
C ILE A 241 5.55 -4.80 15.40
N THR A 242 6.25 -5.50 14.52
CA THR A 242 6.10 -5.40 13.07
C THR A 242 5.65 -6.75 12.52
N LYS A 243 4.50 -6.76 11.86
CA LYS A 243 3.86 -7.98 11.35
C LYS A 243 3.55 -7.86 9.86
N PRO A 244 4.29 -8.56 9.00
CA PRO A 244 4.09 -8.48 7.57
C PRO A 244 2.96 -9.42 7.10
N TYR A 245 2.23 -8.95 6.09
CA TYR A 245 1.31 -9.70 5.25
C TYR A 245 1.74 -9.58 3.79
N ILE A 246 1.73 -10.67 3.03
CA ILE A 246 1.94 -10.66 1.58
C ILE A 246 0.62 -10.96 0.90
N GLY A 247 0.28 -10.21 -0.13
CA GLY A 247 -0.84 -10.51 -1.01
C GLY A 247 -0.51 -10.21 -2.46
N SER A 248 -1.32 -10.76 -3.36
CA SER A 248 -1.30 -10.41 -4.77
C SER A 248 -2.66 -9.90 -5.24
N SER A 249 -2.66 -9.23 -6.39
CA SER A 249 -3.88 -8.87 -7.09
C SER A 249 -3.64 -8.88 -8.59
N SER A 250 -4.41 -9.72 -9.27
CA SER A 250 -4.48 -9.87 -10.73
C SER A 250 -5.88 -9.52 -11.26
N ASP A 251 -6.59 -8.62 -10.55
CA ASP A 251 -7.92 -8.15 -10.94
C ASP A 251 -7.83 -7.11 -12.07
N SER A 252 -8.80 -7.16 -12.98
CA SER A 252 -9.06 -6.20 -14.05
C SER A 252 -9.05 -4.73 -13.62
N ARG A 253 -9.38 -4.46 -12.36
CA ARG A 253 -9.37 -3.12 -11.76
C ARG A 253 -7.98 -2.68 -11.26
N GLY A 254 -6.94 -3.47 -11.53
CA GLY A 254 -5.57 -3.27 -11.11
C GLY A 254 -5.32 -3.57 -9.62
N GLY A 255 -4.05 -3.63 -9.26
CA GLY A 255 -3.61 -3.93 -7.90
C GLY A 255 -4.13 -2.97 -6.82
N TRP A 256 -4.38 -1.72 -7.18
CA TRP A 256 -4.91 -0.72 -6.25
C TRP A 256 -6.29 -1.06 -5.68
N ALA A 257 -7.13 -1.81 -6.41
CA ALA A 257 -8.43 -2.24 -5.88
C ALA A 257 -8.27 -3.05 -4.58
N ARG A 258 -7.26 -3.93 -4.54
CA ARG A 258 -6.99 -4.76 -3.38
C ARG A 258 -6.37 -3.97 -2.23
N ILE A 259 -5.41 -3.07 -2.51
CA ILE A 259 -4.83 -2.20 -1.47
C ILE A 259 -5.91 -1.29 -0.86
N ARG A 260 -6.80 -0.72 -1.70
CA ARG A 260 -7.99 0.04 -1.24
C ARG A 260 -8.84 -0.76 -0.26
N GLN A 261 -9.09 -2.04 -0.58
CA GLN A 261 -9.84 -2.92 0.29
C GLN A 261 -9.14 -3.11 1.64
N HIS A 262 -7.84 -3.38 1.65
CA HIS A 262 -7.10 -3.54 2.89
C HIS A 262 -7.12 -2.26 3.74
N GLU A 263 -6.87 -1.11 3.14
CA GLU A 263 -6.95 0.17 3.84
C GLU A 263 -8.36 0.41 4.43
N LEU A 264 -9.41 0.12 3.67
CA LEU A 264 -10.79 0.22 4.17
C LEU A 264 -11.03 -0.71 5.36
N GLU A 265 -10.63 -1.97 5.26
CA GLU A 265 -10.86 -2.96 6.31
C GLU A 265 -10.06 -2.67 7.58
N SER A 266 -8.82 -2.20 7.46
CA SER A 266 -7.95 -1.85 8.59
C SER A 266 -8.38 -0.58 9.33
N ASN A 267 -9.24 0.25 8.73
CA ASN A 267 -9.82 1.43 9.37
C ASN A 267 -11.23 1.18 9.95
N LYS A 268 -11.78 -0.03 9.85
CA LYS A 268 -13.04 -0.38 10.52
C LYS A 268 -12.82 -0.60 12.01
N SER A 269 -13.92 -0.46 12.77
CA SER A 269 -13.98 -0.92 14.15
C SER A 269 -13.70 -2.42 14.25
N GLU A 270 -13.27 -2.87 15.42
CA GLU A 270 -13.00 -4.28 15.70
C GLU A 270 -14.17 -5.16 15.25
N GLY A 271 -13.83 -6.30 14.64
CA GLY A 271 -14.79 -7.28 14.16
C GLY A 271 -14.07 -8.60 13.95
N THR A 272 -14.77 -9.71 14.18
CA THR A 272 -14.22 -11.06 14.17
C THR A 272 -14.28 -11.64 12.77
N GLN A 273 -13.13 -11.89 12.12
CA GLN A 273 -13.04 -12.88 11.02
C GLN A 273 -11.64 -13.12 10.41
N SER A 274 -10.57 -12.35 10.70
CA SER A 274 -9.28 -12.52 10.00
C SER A 274 -8.08 -12.13 10.85
N LYS A 275 -7.08 -13.02 11.03
CA LYS A 275 -5.80 -12.74 11.74
C LYS A 275 -5.17 -11.42 11.30
N HIS A 276 -5.23 -11.12 10.00
CA HIS A 276 -4.71 -9.89 9.42
C HIS A 276 -5.48 -8.64 9.89
N TYR A 277 -6.82 -8.68 9.83
CA TYR A 277 -7.65 -7.54 10.21
C TYR A 277 -7.81 -7.39 11.71
N ASP A 278 -7.74 -8.49 12.47
CA ASP A 278 -7.74 -8.47 13.95
C ASP A 278 -6.52 -7.72 14.49
N PHE A 279 -5.40 -7.75 13.77
CA PHE A 279 -4.21 -6.97 14.13
C PHE A 279 -4.25 -5.55 13.55
N THR A 280 -4.54 -5.37 12.26
CA THR A 280 -4.46 -4.05 11.60
C THR A 280 -5.57 -3.08 11.98
N ARG A 281 -6.72 -3.56 12.46
CA ARG A 281 -7.80 -2.69 12.95
C ARG A 281 -7.50 -2.01 14.28
N ARG A 282 -6.54 -2.53 15.05
CA ARG A 282 -6.18 -1.97 16.36
C ARG A 282 -5.83 -0.47 16.26
N PRO A 283 -6.26 0.35 17.23
CA PRO A 283 -6.12 1.80 17.13
C PRO A 283 -4.68 2.29 17.16
N ASP A 284 -3.74 1.46 17.60
CA ASP A 284 -2.31 1.74 17.73
C ASP A 284 -1.44 1.11 16.63
N VAL A 285 -2.06 0.52 15.60
CA VAL A 285 -1.39 -0.14 14.48
C VAL A 285 -1.59 0.64 13.17
N VAL A 286 -0.52 0.79 12.39
CA VAL A 286 -0.52 1.41 11.05
C VAL A 286 -0.12 0.37 9.99
N THR A 287 -0.86 0.32 8.88
CA THR A 287 -0.57 -0.50 7.69
C THR A 287 0.33 0.24 6.71
N ASN A 288 1.38 -0.40 6.21
CA ASN A 288 2.30 0.20 5.25
C ASN A 288 2.41 -0.69 4.01
N PHE A 289 1.83 -0.23 2.90
CA PHE A 289 1.84 -0.99 1.66
C PHE A 289 3.13 -0.75 0.87
N ARG A 290 3.85 -1.83 0.56
CA ARG A 290 5.12 -1.81 -0.18
C ARG A 290 5.13 -2.78 -1.35
N ILE A 291 5.93 -2.48 -2.37
CA ILE A 291 6.03 -3.28 -3.59
C ILE A 291 6.90 -4.52 -3.36
N GLY A 292 6.31 -5.70 -3.61
CA GLY A 292 7.02 -6.97 -3.74
C GLY A 292 7.25 -7.41 -5.19
N GLY A 293 6.46 -6.90 -6.13
CA GLY A 293 6.62 -7.10 -7.57
C GLY A 293 5.48 -6.44 -8.35
N LEU A 294 5.75 -6.07 -9.60
CA LEU A 294 4.76 -5.48 -10.51
C LEU A 294 4.75 -6.29 -11.80
N PHE A 295 3.58 -6.61 -12.34
CA PHE A 295 3.44 -7.43 -13.53
C PHE A 295 2.39 -6.84 -14.47
N THR A 296 2.61 -6.99 -15.77
CA THR A 296 1.62 -6.59 -16.77
C THR A 296 0.32 -7.34 -16.53
N HIS A 297 -0.79 -6.60 -16.45
CA HIS A 297 -2.09 -7.19 -16.18
C HIS A 297 -2.52 -8.08 -17.36
N PRO A 298 -3.13 -9.27 -17.12
CA PRO A 298 -3.50 -10.18 -18.20
C PRO A 298 -4.41 -9.60 -19.29
N SER A 299 -5.23 -8.60 -18.98
CA SER A 299 -6.08 -7.92 -19.96
C SER A 299 -5.32 -6.95 -20.89
N MET A 300 -4.08 -6.61 -20.54
CA MET A 300 -3.21 -5.75 -21.35
C MET A 300 -2.23 -6.56 -22.21
N LEU A 301 -2.30 -7.89 -22.12
CA LEU A 301 -1.47 -8.76 -22.92
C LEU A 301 -1.97 -8.79 -24.35
N ASP A 302 -1.02 -8.76 -25.29
CA ASP A 302 -1.30 -8.93 -26.71
C ASP A 302 -1.99 -10.29 -26.97
N GLU A 303 -3.07 -10.27 -27.76
CA GLU A 303 -3.77 -11.49 -28.19
C GLU A 303 -2.87 -12.44 -29.00
N THR A 304 -1.80 -11.91 -29.60
CA THR A 304 -0.81 -12.68 -30.36
C THR A 304 0.10 -13.55 -29.47
N LEU A 305 0.15 -13.31 -28.15
CA LEU A 305 0.89 -14.16 -27.23
C LEU A 305 0.36 -15.59 -27.29
N ASP A 306 1.28 -16.55 -27.28
CA ASP A 306 0.91 -17.95 -27.22
C ASP A 306 0.12 -18.24 -25.94
N LYS A 307 -0.75 -19.25 -26.01
CA LYS A 307 -1.66 -19.60 -24.92
C LYS A 307 -0.92 -19.94 -23.63
N ASP A 308 0.24 -20.56 -23.75
CA ASP A 308 1.02 -21.03 -22.61
C ASP A 308 1.62 -19.83 -21.86
N SER A 309 2.18 -18.85 -22.58
CA SER A 309 2.62 -17.57 -22.00
C SER A 309 1.47 -16.81 -21.33
N ARG A 310 0.28 -16.76 -21.93
CA ARG A 310 -0.90 -16.12 -21.32
C ARG A 310 -1.35 -16.84 -20.04
N ASP A 311 -1.36 -18.18 -20.05
CA ASP A 311 -1.67 -18.99 -18.86
C ASP A 311 -0.69 -18.64 -17.71
N LEU A 312 0.62 -18.50 -17.97
CA LEU A 312 1.59 -18.06 -16.96
C LEU A 312 1.31 -16.66 -16.44
N MET A 313 1.16 -15.68 -17.33
CA MET A 313 0.95 -14.29 -16.92
C MET A 313 -0.35 -14.12 -16.12
N SER A 314 -1.34 -14.98 -16.36
CA SER A 314 -2.59 -14.98 -15.61
C SER A 314 -2.47 -15.40 -14.14
N ILE A 315 -1.38 -16.10 -13.78
CA ILE A 315 -1.13 -16.60 -12.42
C ILE A 315 0.21 -16.14 -11.82
N ILE A 316 0.99 -15.33 -12.55
CA ILE A 316 2.38 -15.02 -12.19
C ILE A 316 2.48 -14.27 -10.86
N ALA A 317 1.50 -13.41 -10.55
CA ALA A 317 1.46 -12.67 -9.30
C ALA A 317 1.17 -13.61 -8.11
N GLU A 318 0.23 -14.53 -8.27
CA GLU A 318 -0.12 -15.55 -7.27
C GLU A 318 1.04 -16.56 -7.06
N LEU A 319 1.73 -16.94 -8.14
CA LEU A 319 2.95 -17.74 -8.07
C LEU A 319 4.03 -16.99 -7.28
N TRP A 320 4.26 -15.72 -7.60
CA TRP A 320 5.27 -14.91 -6.93
C TRP A 320 4.94 -14.65 -5.46
N GLU A 321 3.67 -14.40 -5.12
CA GLU A 321 3.19 -14.32 -3.74
C GLU A 321 3.55 -15.60 -2.96
N GLY A 322 3.28 -16.77 -3.54
CA GLY A 322 3.62 -18.05 -2.94
C GLY A 322 5.13 -18.23 -2.73
N VAL A 323 5.93 -17.91 -3.75
CA VAL A 323 7.39 -17.99 -3.64
C VAL A 323 7.91 -17.07 -2.53
N LEU A 324 7.39 -15.84 -2.40
CA LEU A 324 7.78 -14.92 -1.33
C LEU A 324 7.36 -15.42 0.07
N ILE A 325 6.17 -16.00 0.20
CA ILE A 325 5.71 -16.59 1.47
C ILE A 325 6.63 -17.77 1.87
N VAL A 326 7.05 -18.61 0.91
CA VAL A 326 8.06 -19.65 1.15
C VAL A 326 9.41 -19.05 1.47
N TYR A 327 9.86 -18.01 0.73
CA TYR A 327 11.15 -17.36 0.94
C TYR A 327 11.25 -16.81 2.37
N GLN A 328 10.19 -16.17 2.87
CA GLN A 328 10.16 -15.52 4.18
C GLN A 328 9.75 -16.43 5.34
N GLY A 329 9.48 -17.72 5.10
CA GLY A 329 9.07 -18.65 6.15
C GLY A 329 7.72 -18.30 6.78
N MET A 330 6.85 -17.62 6.05
CA MET A 330 5.56 -17.16 6.58
C MET A 330 4.49 -18.26 6.63
N TYR A 331 4.68 -19.35 5.89
CA TYR A 331 3.79 -20.51 5.90
C TYR A 331 4.48 -21.68 6.60
N HIS A 332 4.08 -21.95 7.84
CA HIS A 332 4.78 -22.88 8.73
C HIS A 332 3.82 -23.88 9.39
N ILE A 333 4.27 -25.13 9.56
CA ILE A 333 3.45 -26.24 10.06
C ILE A 333 2.86 -25.99 11.44
N SER A 334 3.50 -25.14 12.27
CA SER A 334 2.96 -24.73 13.58
C SER A 334 1.61 -24.00 13.48
N HIS A 335 1.26 -23.44 12.32
CA HIS A 335 -0.04 -22.83 12.06
C HIS A 335 -1.09 -23.82 11.51
N PHE A 336 -0.72 -25.08 11.28
CA PHE A 336 -1.65 -26.11 10.83
C PHE A 336 -2.60 -26.49 11.96
N ASN A 337 -3.89 -26.30 11.73
CA ASN A 337 -4.94 -26.79 12.61
C ASN A 337 -5.80 -27.81 11.84
N PRO A 338 -5.73 -29.11 12.18
CA PRO A 338 -6.49 -30.14 11.50
C PRO A 338 -8.01 -30.01 11.69
N ASN A 339 -8.46 -29.19 12.65
CA ASN A 339 -9.87 -28.96 12.93
C ASN A 339 -10.41 -27.66 12.32
N SER A 340 -9.63 -26.96 11.49
CA SER A 340 -10.08 -25.73 10.86
C SER A 340 -11.16 -25.99 9.80
N GLU A 341 -12.21 -25.18 9.76
CA GLU A 341 -13.21 -25.23 8.67
C GLU A 341 -12.60 -24.90 7.28
N HIS A 342 -11.36 -24.42 7.24
CA HIS A 342 -10.63 -24.03 6.03
C HIS A 342 -9.52 -25.02 5.64
N LEU A 343 -9.63 -26.30 6.00
CA LEU A 343 -8.65 -27.35 5.62
C LEU A 343 -8.33 -27.40 4.13
N GLN A 344 -9.30 -27.12 3.26
CA GLN A 344 -9.12 -27.07 1.80
C GLN A 344 -8.15 -25.96 1.37
N LEU A 345 -7.94 -24.94 2.20
CA LEU A 345 -7.06 -23.81 1.93
C LEU A 345 -5.68 -23.97 2.60
N ARG A 346 -5.50 -25.03 3.40
CA ARG A 346 -4.28 -25.32 4.18
C ARG A 346 -4.13 -26.83 4.40
N THR A 347 -3.60 -27.51 3.38
CA THR A 347 -3.40 -28.96 3.43
C THR A 347 -2.11 -29.31 4.13
N ARG A 348 -2.06 -30.46 4.80
CA ARG A 348 -0.81 -30.99 5.35
C ARG A 348 0.25 -31.15 4.25
N ALA A 349 -0.15 -31.65 3.09
CA ALA A 349 0.70 -31.80 1.91
C ALA A 349 1.35 -30.47 1.46
N SER A 350 0.63 -29.34 1.58
CA SER A 350 1.20 -28.03 1.24
C SER A 350 2.27 -27.56 2.23
N TYR A 351 2.12 -27.83 3.53
CA TYR A 351 3.18 -27.54 4.51
C TYR A 351 4.40 -28.43 4.29
N GLU A 352 4.20 -29.72 4.04
CA GLU A 352 5.30 -30.66 3.73
C GLU A 352 6.06 -30.25 2.46
N LEU A 353 5.36 -29.72 1.44
CA LEU A 353 6.01 -29.12 0.27
C LEU A 353 6.87 -27.92 0.68
N VAL A 354 6.34 -26.97 1.46
CA VAL A 354 7.10 -25.79 1.90
C VAL A 354 8.37 -26.17 2.67
N GLU A 355 8.30 -27.17 3.55
CA GLU A 355 9.48 -27.70 4.25
C GLU A 355 10.53 -28.23 3.27
N ARG A 356 10.12 -29.02 2.26
CA ARG A 356 11.03 -29.52 1.22
C ARG A 356 11.65 -28.39 0.40
N LEU A 357 10.86 -27.39 0.00
CA LEU A 357 11.34 -26.24 -0.77
C LEU A 357 12.40 -25.44 0.00
N ARG A 358 12.20 -25.23 1.31
CA ARG A 358 13.12 -24.48 2.18
C ARG A 358 14.34 -25.28 2.66
N SER A 359 14.26 -26.61 2.63
CA SER A 359 15.29 -27.49 3.21
C SER A 359 16.71 -27.16 2.71
N GLY A 360 17.62 -26.91 3.65
CA GLY A 360 19.04 -26.61 3.37
C GLY A 360 19.31 -25.24 2.75
N LEU A 361 18.33 -24.33 2.70
CA LEU A 361 18.54 -22.95 2.23
C LEU A 361 18.61 -21.97 3.42
N PRO A 362 19.54 -21.00 3.40
CA PRO A 362 19.64 -19.96 4.44
C PRO A 362 18.58 -18.87 4.22
N LEU A 363 17.31 -19.22 4.41
CA LEU A 363 16.17 -18.33 4.19
C LEU A 363 15.67 -17.70 5.50
N PRO A 364 15.17 -16.46 5.48
CA PRO A 364 14.55 -15.84 6.65
C PRO A 364 13.30 -16.61 7.09
N ASP A 365 12.94 -16.47 8.36
CA ASP A 365 11.80 -17.14 8.97
C ASP A 365 10.94 -16.18 9.81
N PHE A 366 9.79 -15.81 9.26
CA PHE A 366 8.84 -14.86 9.85
C PHE A 366 7.57 -15.53 10.37
N HIS A 367 7.56 -16.84 10.63
CA HIS A 367 6.34 -17.53 11.05
C HIS A 367 5.73 -16.94 12.33
N GLU A 368 6.52 -16.47 13.30
CA GLU A 368 5.99 -15.84 14.52
C GLU A 368 5.41 -14.44 14.30
N SER A 369 5.89 -13.74 13.25
CA SER A 369 5.52 -12.35 12.96
C SER A 369 4.51 -12.20 11.83
N THR A 370 4.21 -13.27 11.08
CA THR A 370 3.36 -13.18 9.90
C THR A 370 1.87 -13.01 10.21
N LEU A 371 1.20 -12.20 9.40
CA LEU A 371 -0.26 -12.09 9.32
C LEU A 371 -0.84 -12.98 8.22
N ASN A 372 0.00 -13.57 7.35
CA ASN A 372 -0.46 -14.57 6.40
C ASN A 372 -0.94 -15.80 7.15
N VAL A 373 -2.03 -16.36 6.61
CA VAL A 373 -2.56 -17.62 7.11
C VAL A 373 -2.87 -18.58 5.96
N GLY A 374 -2.94 -18.08 4.72
CA GLY A 374 -3.21 -18.87 3.52
C GLY A 374 -1.95 -19.15 2.69
N TRP A 375 -2.08 -20.10 1.77
CA TRP A 375 -1.05 -20.49 0.82
C TRP A 375 -1.56 -20.28 -0.63
N PRO A 376 -1.12 -19.22 -1.33
CA PRO A 376 -1.69 -18.84 -2.63
C PRO A 376 -1.42 -19.87 -3.73
N ILE A 377 -0.35 -20.67 -3.64
CA ILE A 377 -0.04 -21.76 -4.58
C ILE A 377 -1.11 -22.88 -4.55
N LEU A 378 -1.76 -23.09 -3.41
CA LEU A 378 -2.91 -24.00 -3.28
C LEU A 378 -4.21 -23.33 -3.75
N GLN A 379 -4.28 -22.00 -3.65
CA GLN A 379 -5.48 -21.19 -3.90
C GLN A 379 -5.52 -20.52 -5.28
N ALA A 380 -4.50 -20.74 -6.13
CA ALA A 380 -4.47 -20.25 -7.49
C ALA A 380 -5.60 -20.93 -8.28
N LEU A 381 -6.78 -20.30 -8.25
CA LEU A 381 -7.99 -20.82 -8.85
C LEU A 381 -7.89 -20.71 -10.36
N PRO A 382 -8.39 -21.70 -11.12
CA PRO A 382 -8.88 -21.38 -12.45
C PRO A 382 -10.01 -20.36 -12.27
N LYS A 383 -9.91 -19.20 -12.94
CA LYS A 383 -10.92 -18.10 -12.90
C LYS A 383 -12.35 -18.56 -13.27
N THR A 384 -12.49 -19.81 -13.71
CA THR A 384 -13.74 -20.54 -13.93
C THR A 384 -13.56 -22.01 -13.60
N VAL A 385 -14.33 -22.54 -12.65
CA VAL A 385 -14.55 -23.99 -12.51
C VAL A 385 -15.79 -24.34 -13.33
N TRP A 386 -15.65 -25.25 -14.29
CA TRP A 386 -16.80 -25.85 -14.97
C TRP A 386 -17.33 -26.99 -14.10
N GLY A 387 -18.46 -26.77 -13.44
CA GLY A 387 -19.18 -27.80 -12.70
C GLY A 387 -20.50 -28.15 -13.40
N LYS A 388 -20.85 -29.44 -13.43
CA LYS A 388 -22.24 -29.86 -13.69
C LYS A 388 -23.06 -29.64 -12.43
N CYS A 389 -24.23 -29.04 -12.56
CA CYS A 389 -25.19 -28.93 -11.46
C CYS A 389 -25.70 -30.33 -11.09
N THR A 390 -25.70 -30.70 -9.81
CA THR A 390 -26.17 -32.01 -9.31
C THR A 390 -27.69 -32.08 -9.15
N ASN A 391 -28.40 -30.98 -9.42
CA ASN A 391 -29.86 -30.97 -9.45
C ASN A 391 -30.32 -31.52 -10.80
N GLU A 392 -31.12 -32.60 -10.79
CA GLU A 392 -31.62 -33.32 -11.99
C GLU A 392 -32.32 -32.36 -12.99
N THR A 393 -32.94 -31.28 -12.49
CA THR A 393 -33.56 -30.26 -13.36
C THR A 393 -32.58 -29.34 -14.10
N CYS A 394 -31.29 -29.38 -13.75
CA CYS A 394 -30.23 -28.52 -14.28
C CYS A 394 -29.10 -29.30 -14.98
N GLU A 395 -29.20 -30.62 -15.13
CA GLU A 395 -28.13 -31.49 -15.64
C GLU A 395 -27.62 -31.14 -17.04
N ASN A 396 -28.37 -30.34 -17.81
CA ASN A 396 -28.06 -29.98 -19.19
C ASN A 396 -27.52 -28.55 -19.39
N LYS A 397 -27.21 -27.80 -18.32
CA LYS A 397 -26.63 -26.45 -18.45
C LYS A 397 -25.30 -26.34 -17.70
N SER A 398 -24.25 -25.98 -18.42
CA SER A 398 -22.97 -25.59 -17.82
C SER A 398 -23.18 -24.34 -16.96
N VAL A 399 -22.86 -24.43 -15.67
CA VAL A 399 -22.91 -23.28 -14.77
C VAL A 399 -21.51 -22.70 -14.65
N THR A 400 -21.36 -21.45 -15.07
CA THR A 400 -20.15 -20.67 -14.83
C THR A 400 -20.28 -20.01 -13.47
N VAL A 401 -19.47 -20.41 -12.49
CA VAL A 401 -19.40 -19.73 -11.18
C VAL A 401 -18.05 -19.01 -11.08
N PRO A 402 -18.03 -17.67 -11.03
CA PRO A 402 -16.82 -16.94 -10.67
C PRO A 402 -16.52 -17.16 -9.19
N LEU A 403 -15.38 -17.74 -8.87
CA LEU A 403 -14.87 -17.84 -7.50
C LEU A 403 -13.96 -16.64 -7.24
N TYR A 404 -14.47 -15.65 -6.50
CA TYR A 404 -13.64 -14.57 -5.94
C TYR A 404 -13.20 -14.94 -4.51
N PHE A 405 -12.03 -14.42 -4.10
CA PHE A 405 -11.38 -14.60 -2.78
C PHE A 405 -12.35 -14.62 -1.57
N PRO A 406 -12.02 -15.32 -0.46
CA PRO A 406 -12.98 -15.81 0.52
C PRO A 406 -13.46 -14.77 1.57
N TYR A 407 -13.31 -13.47 1.34
CA TYR A 407 -13.77 -12.45 2.29
C TYR A 407 -15.20 -11.94 2.05
N GLY A 408 -15.94 -12.56 1.13
CA GLY A 408 -17.38 -12.37 0.98
C GLY A 408 -18.07 -13.72 0.86
N ARG A 409 -19.14 -13.96 1.63
CA ARG A 409 -20.06 -15.07 1.34
C ARG A 409 -20.58 -14.88 -0.09
N THR A 410 -20.25 -15.81 -0.99
CA THR A 410 -20.99 -15.95 -2.25
C THR A 410 -21.59 -17.34 -2.30
N SER A 411 -22.89 -17.40 -2.02
CA SER A 411 -23.76 -18.45 -2.54
C SER A 411 -23.85 -18.26 -4.06
N GLY A 412 -23.29 -19.18 -4.84
CA GLY A 412 -23.58 -19.26 -6.27
C GLY A 412 -25.04 -19.64 -6.46
N VAL A 413 -25.87 -18.69 -6.91
CA VAL A 413 -27.28 -18.96 -7.23
C VAL A 413 -27.36 -19.38 -8.69
N CYS A 414 -27.73 -20.64 -8.93
CA CYS A 414 -28.10 -21.08 -10.28
C CYS A 414 -29.34 -20.27 -10.73
N GLY A 415 -29.20 -19.50 -11.80
CA GLY A 415 -30.24 -18.58 -12.30
C GLY A 415 -31.54 -19.27 -12.72
N VAL A 416 -31.53 -20.60 -12.87
CA VAL A 416 -32.70 -21.42 -13.18
C VAL A 416 -33.42 -21.89 -11.91
N CYS A 417 -32.68 -22.16 -10.83
CA CYS A 417 -33.19 -22.91 -9.69
C CYS A 417 -33.29 -22.12 -8.37
N ARG A 418 -32.77 -20.89 -8.28
CA ARG A 418 -32.82 -20.01 -7.08
C ARG A 418 -32.46 -20.70 -5.75
N ALA A 419 -31.68 -21.79 -5.80
CA ALA A 419 -31.28 -22.58 -4.63
C ALA A 419 -29.75 -22.75 -4.59
N ASN A 420 -29.19 -22.82 -3.37
CA ASN A 420 -27.77 -23.09 -3.12
C ASN A 420 -27.40 -24.48 -3.65
N CYS A 421 -26.53 -24.56 -4.66
CA CYS A 421 -26.03 -25.84 -5.18
C CYS A 421 -24.63 -26.12 -4.63
N TYR A 422 -24.43 -27.29 -4.02
CA TYR A 422 -23.11 -27.85 -3.70
C TYR A 422 -22.67 -28.77 -4.84
N SER A 423 -21.51 -28.52 -5.44
CA SER A 423 -20.98 -29.38 -6.51
C SER A 423 -20.19 -30.56 -5.94
N GLN A 424 -20.58 -31.79 -6.27
CA GLN A 424 -19.68 -32.96 -6.20
C GLN A 424 -19.13 -33.26 -7.59
N VAL A 425 -17.81 -33.33 -7.72
CA VAL A 425 -17.14 -33.71 -8.98
C VAL A 425 -16.94 -35.22 -8.98
N SER A 426 -17.61 -35.94 -9.89
CA SER A 426 -17.28 -37.33 -10.20
C SER A 426 -16.72 -37.45 -11.62
N ASN A 427 -15.52 -38.04 -11.72
CA ASN A 427 -14.85 -38.28 -13.00
C ASN A 427 -15.26 -39.65 -13.56
N LYS A 428 -16.06 -39.65 -14.64
CA LYS A 428 -16.14 -40.80 -15.56
C LYS A 428 -16.10 -40.31 -17.01
N ARG A 429 -14.97 -40.52 -17.68
CA ARG A 429 -14.92 -40.56 -19.15
C ARG A 429 -15.45 -41.92 -19.59
N ARG A 430 -16.62 -41.94 -20.25
CA ARG A 430 -17.08 -43.06 -21.08
C ARG A 430 -17.32 -42.53 -22.48
N THR A 431 -16.82 -43.25 -23.48
CA THR A 431 -17.07 -42.96 -24.90
C THR A 431 -18.53 -43.31 -25.24
N GLY A 432 -19.26 -42.37 -25.87
CA GLY A 432 -20.71 -42.46 -26.11
C GLY A 432 -21.20 -43.74 -26.80
N LYS A 433 -20.36 -44.37 -27.63
CA LYS A 433 -20.67 -45.65 -28.30
C LYS A 433 -20.89 -46.81 -27.31
N SER A 434 -20.16 -46.83 -26.19
CA SER A 434 -20.29 -47.87 -25.16
C SER A 434 -21.57 -47.70 -24.31
N ILE A 435 -22.14 -46.51 -24.24
CA ILE A 435 -23.38 -46.24 -23.50
C ILE A 435 -24.56 -46.72 -24.36
N ALA A 436 -24.60 -46.35 -25.64
CA ALA A 436 -25.63 -46.78 -26.57
C ALA A 436 -25.69 -48.32 -26.69
N GLU A 437 -24.57 -49.01 -26.86
CA GLU A 437 -24.54 -50.48 -26.94
C GLU A 437 -25.01 -51.18 -25.65
N LYS A 438 -24.70 -50.62 -24.47
CA LYS A 438 -25.15 -51.18 -23.18
C LYS A 438 -26.62 -50.89 -22.88
N SER A 439 -27.10 -49.72 -23.27
CA SER A 439 -28.51 -49.35 -23.14
C SER A 439 -29.38 -50.14 -24.11
N LEU A 440 -28.96 -50.30 -25.37
CA LEU A 440 -29.64 -51.15 -26.37
C LEU A 440 -29.73 -52.62 -25.93
N ARG A 441 -28.68 -53.19 -25.33
CA ARG A 441 -28.74 -54.55 -24.76
C ARG A 441 -29.71 -54.68 -23.58
N ARG A 442 -29.76 -53.69 -22.68
CA ARG A 442 -30.73 -53.68 -21.57
C ARG A 442 -32.17 -53.56 -22.06
N VAL A 443 -32.37 -52.80 -23.13
CA VAL A 443 -33.69 -52.65 -23.76
C VAL A 443 -34.09 -53.96 -24.43
N GLN A 444 -33.19 -54.62 -25.19
CA GLN A 444 -33.43 -55.95 -25.76
C GLN A 444 -33.73 -57.03 -24.71
N GLU A 445 -33.13 -56.97 -23.52
CA GLU A 445 -33.43 -57.89 -22.41
C GLU A 445 -34.77 -57.61 -21.71
N GLN A 446 -35.35 -56.41 -21.91
CA GLN A 446 -36.65 -56.00 -21.34
C GLN A 446 -37.81 -56.11 -22.36
N PHE A 447 -37.53 -56.59 -23.57
CA PHE A 447 -38.42 -56.50 -24.74
C PHE A 447 -39.58 -57.51 -24.76
N GLU A 448 -39.71 -58.38 -23.76
CA GLU A 448 -40.82 -59.35 -23.74
C GLU A 448 -42.14 -58.76 -23.18
N GLU A 449 -42.17 -57.55 -22.60
CA GLU A 449 -43.35 -57.06 -21.86
C GLU A 449 -43.73 -55.56 -22.00
N GLN A 450 -43.20 -54.78 -22.95
CA GLN A 450 -43.51 -53.33 -23.05
C GLN A 450 -44.22 -52.90 -24.34
N ASP A 451 -45.01 -51.82 -24.24
CA ASP A 451 -45.75 -51.22 -25.36
C ASP A 451 -44.83 -50.39 -26.29
N ASP A 452 -45.30 -50.19 -27.53
CA ASP A 452 -44.54 -49.50 -28.59
C ASP A 452 -44.17 -48.04 -28.22
N GLN A 453 -44.93 -47.40 -27.35
CA GLN A 453 -44.69 -46.01 -26.93
C GLN A 453 -43.51 -45.92 -25.96
N THR A 454 -43.44 -46.86 -25.01
CA THR A 454 -42.34 -46.95 -24.05
C THR A 454 -41.02 -47.25 -24.76
N PHE A 455 -41.04 -48.05 -25.83
CA PHE A 455 -39.87 -48.28 -26.67
C PHE A 455 -39.37 -47.01 -27.36
N MET A 456 -40.28 -46.20 -27.91
CA MET A 456 -39.93 -44.94 -28.57
C MET A 456 -39.35 -43.91 -27.60
N ASP A 457 -39.92 -43.78 -26.40
CA ASP A 457 -39.41 -42.87 -25.37
C ASP A 457 -37.99 -43.27 -24.92
N VAL A 458 -37.70 -44.58 -24.89
CA VAL A 458 -36.37 -45.10 -24.57
C VAL A 458 -35.37 -44.84 -25.70
N LEU A 459 -35.77 -44.96 -26.98
CA LEU A 459 -34.90 -44.61 -28.11
C LEU A 459 -34.58 -43.12 -28.16
N GLU A 460 -35.56 -42.24 -27.88
CA GLU A 460 -35.32 -40.80 -27.74
C GLU A 460 -34.35 -40.49 -26.59
N THR A 461 -34.51 -41.20 -25.46
CA THR A 461 -33.61 -41.07 -24.32
C THR A 461 -32.19 -41.49 -24.71
N ILE A 462 -32.00 -42.65 -25.35
CA ILE A 462 -30.70 -43.12 -25.82
C ILE A 462 -30.08 -42.13 -26.82
N GLN A 463 -30.86 -41.59 -27.75
CA GLN A 463 -30.38 -40.61 -28.71
C GLN A 463 -29.88 -39.34 -28.02
N SER A 464 -30.68 -38.81 -27.08
CA SER A 464 -30.36 -37.58 -26.35
C SER A 464 -29.12 -37.73 -25.44
N GLU A 465 -28.95 -38.90 -24.82
CA GLU A 465 -27.83 -39.20 -23.93
C GLU A 465 -26.54 -39.53 -24.68
N SER A 466 -26.64 -40.20 -25.82
CA SER A 466 -25.48 -40.68 -26.58
C SER A 466 -24.98 -39.67 -27.62
N GLY A 467 -25.81 -38.70 -28.01
CA GLY A 467 -25.50 -37.71 -29.05
C GLY A 467 -25.37 -38.32 -30.45
N ILE A 468 -25.86 -39.54 -30.64
CA ILE A 468 -25.81 -40.27 -31.90
C ILE A 468 -26.95 -39.77 -32.81
N SER A 469 -26.68 -39.56 -34.10
CA SER A 469 -27.74 -39.15 -35.03
C SER A 469 -28.77 -40.27 -35.22
N TRP A 470 -30.03 -39.91 -35.52
CA TRP A 470 -31.09 -40.88 -35.82
C TRP A 470 -30.67 -41.89 -36.89
N THR A 471 -29.93 -41.46 -37.90
CA THR A 471 -29.39 -42.33 -38.96
C THR A 471 -28.48 -43.44 -38.44
N VAL A 472 -27.64 -43.15 -37.44
CA VAL A 472 -26.71 -44.14 -36.86
C VAL A 472 -27.45 -45.04 -35.87
N LEU A 473 -28.51 -44.53 -35.20
CA LEU A 473 -29.39 -45.34 -34.38
C LEU A 473 -30.22 -46.32 -35.25
N ASP A 474 -30.68 -45.86 -36.42
CA ASP A 474 -31.37 -46.67 -37.42
C ASP A 474 -30.47 -47.79 -37.97
N ASP A 475 -29.19 -47.50 -38.26
CA ASP A 475 -28.22 -48.53 -38.67
C ASP A 475 -28.03 -49.61 -37.57
N LEU A 476 -27.96 -49.19 -36.31
CA LEU A 476 -27.83 -50.10 -35.15
C LEU A 476 -29.12 -50.92 -34.90
N LEU A 477 -30.29 -50.32 -35.10
CA LEU A 477 -31.59 -51.01 -35.01
C LEU A 477 -31.82 -51.94 -36.20
N ALA A 478 -31.38 -51.58 -37.40
CA ALA A 478 -31.42 -52.43 -38.59
C ALA A 478 -30.46 -53.62 -38.48
N GLU A 479 -29.29 -53.45 -37.85
CA GLU A 479 -28.40 -54.55 -37.48
C GLU A 479 -29.00 -55.44 -36.38
N GLY A 480 -29.69 -54.86 -35.39
CA GLY A 480 -30.40 -55.58 -34.34
C GLY A 480 -31.67 -56.31 -34.81
N GLY A 481 -32.40 -55.75 -35.78
CA GLY A 481 -33.65 -56.29 -36.33
C GLY A 481 -33.45 -57.52 -37.22
N LYS A 482 -32.23 -57.77 -37.71
CA LYS A 482 -31.88 -59.04 -38.39
C LYS A 482 -31.92 -60.26 -37.44
N LEU A 483 -31.99 -60.04 -36.13
CA LEU A 483 -31.96 -61.10 -35.11
C LEU A 483 -33.35 -61.49 -34.58
N ASN A 484 -34.44 -60.77 -34.92
CA ASN A 484 -35.80 -61.20 -34.53
C ASN A 484 -36.89 -60.64 -35.49
N PRO A 485 -37.43 -61.45 -36.43
CA PRO A 485 -38.33 -60.97 -37.49
C PRO A 485 -39.82 -60.92 -37.12
N SER A 486 -40.22 -61.17 -35.86
CA SER A 486 -41.64 -61.29 -35.49
C SER A 486 -42.28 -60.03 -34.90
N CYS A 487 -41.56 -58.91 -34.79
CA CYS A 487 -42.05 -57.75 -34.07
C CYS A 487 -41.92 -56.49 -34.94
N VAL A 488 -42.97 -55.68 -34.92
CA VAL A 488 -43.10 -54.31 -35.47
C VAL A 488 -43.72 -54.19 -36.87
N ASN A 489 -44.96 -53.69 -36.89
CA ASN A 489 -45.66 -53.24 -38.08
C ASN A 489 -45.13 -51.86 -38.50
N TYR A 490 -44.19 -51.85 -39.45
CA TYR A 490 -43.45 -50.68 -39.92
C TYR A 490 -44.34 -49.52 -40.39
N GLU A 491 -45.54 -49.79 -40.92
CA GLU A 491 -46.49 -48.75 -41.36
C GLU A 491 -47.00 -47.89 -40.19
N HIS A 492 -47.20 -48.48 -39.01
CA HIS A 492 -47.67 -47.74 -37.84
C HIS A 492 -46.63 -46.74 -37.32
N ILE A 493 -45.35 -47.10 -37.39
CA ILE A 493 -44.23 -46.22 -36.99
C ILE A 493 -44.14 -45.01 -37.92
N LEU A 494 -44.36 -45.21 -39.22
CA LEU A 494 -44.33 -44.11 -40.20
C LEU A 494 -45.48 -43.11 -39.96
N GLU A 495 -46.69 -43.58 -39.65
CA GLU A 495 -47.83 -42.70 -39.34
C GLU A 495 -47.61 -41.88 -38.05
N GLN A 496 -47.05 -42.49 -37.00
CA GLN A 496 -46.72 -41.78 -35.75
C GLN A 496 -45.63 -40.72 -35.98
N ARG A 497 -44.64 -41.01 -36.82
CA ARG A 497 -43.60 -40.05 -37.21
C ARG A 497 -44.18 -38.82 -37.90
N GLU A 498 -45.07 -38.98 -38.86
CA GLU A 498 -45.72 -37.85 -39.55
C GLU A 498 -46.57 -37.00 -38.59
N LYS A 499 -47.19 -37.63 -37.59
CA LYS A 499 -47.96 -36.92 -36.56
C LYS A 499 -47.04 -36.12 -35.63
N LEU A 500 -45.92 -36.69 -35.20
CA LEU A 500 -44.93 -36.01 -34.36
C LEU A 500 -44.26 -34.85 -35.12
N GLU A 501 -43.97 -35.02 -36.41
CA GLU A 501 -43.40 -33.95 -37.22
C GLU A 501 -44.35 -32.74 -37.35
N ARG A 502 -45.66 -32.99 -37.49
CA ARG A 502 -46.69 -31.93 -37.47
C ARG A 502 -46.73 -31.20 -36.13
N ILE A 503 -46.72 -31.93 -35.02
CA ILE A 503 -46.70 -31.35 -33.66
C ILE A 503 -45.41 -30.56 -33.41
N GLY A 504 -44.27 -31.05 -33.93
CA GLY A 504 -42.98 -30.37 -33.87
C GLY A 504 -43.02 -29.00 -34.53
N LYS A 505 -43.55 -28.94 -35.76
CA LYS A 505 -43.71 -27.69 -36.53
C LYS A 505 -44.62 -26.69 -35.82
N GLU A 506 -45.77 -27.13 -35.29
CA GLU A 506 -46.68 -26.25 -34.54
C GLU A 506 -46.03 -25.68 -33.27
N ARG A 507 -45.24 -26.49 -32.53
CA ARG A 507 -44.52 -26.03 -31.34
C ARG A 507 -43.38 -25.06 -31.67
N GLU A 508 -42.73 -25.22 -32.82
CA GLU A 508 -41.72 -24.30 -33.32
C GLU A 508 -42.33 -22.94 -33.67
N GLU A 509 -43.44 -22.93 -34.41
CA GLU A 509 -44.19 -21.71 -34.73
C GLU A 509 -44.68 -20.96 -33.47
N GLN A 510 -45.17 -21.70 -32.46
CA GLN A 510 -45.56 -21.10 -31.18
C GLN A 510 -44.38 -20.48 -30.44
N ARG A 511 -43.20 -21.12 -30.47
CA ARG A 511 -41.98 -20.58 -29.87
C ARG A 511 -41.51 -19.31 -30.57
N GLU A 512 -41.51 -19.28 -31.89
CA GLU A 512 -41.18 -18.08 -32.66
C GLU A 512 -42.14 -16.92 -32.40
N LYS A 513 -43.44 -17.22 -32.21
CA LYS A 513 -44.45 -16.21 -31.88
C LYS A 513 -44.20 -15.62 -30.48
N LEU A 514 -43.88 -16.45 -29.49
CA LEU A 514 -43.52 -15.99 -28.15
C LEU A 514 -42.23 -15.17 -28.15
N ASP A 515 -41.20 -15.60 -28.90
CA ASP A 515 -39.93 -14.88 -28.98
C ASP A 515 -40.10 -13.48 -29.60
N ARG A 516 -40.98 -13.35 -30.61
CA ARG A 516 -41.38 -12.04 -31.17
C ARG A 516 -42.03 -11.14 -30.10
N ILE A 517 -42.99 -11.65 -29.34
CA ILE A 517 -43.65 -10.89 -28.26
C ILE A 517 -42.64 -10.47 -27.17
N PHE A 518 -41.71 -11.35 -26.80
CA PHE A 518 -40.68 -11.02 -25.81
C PHE A 518 -39.72 -9.94 -26.32
N LYS A 519 -39.31 -10.00 -27.59
CA LYS A 519 -38.48 -8.98 -28.23
C LYS A 519 -39.19 -7.62 -28.27
N GLU A 520 -40.45 -7.59 -28.66
CA GLU A 520 -41.26 -6.36 -28.68
C GLU A 520 -41.40 -5.73 -27.29
N ARG A 521 -41.77 -6.52 -26.27
CA ARG A 521 -41.86 -6.03 -24.88
C ARG A 521 -40.53 -5.57 -24.31
N LYS A 522 -39.41 -6.17 -24.74
CA LYS A 522 -38.08 -5.73 -24.32
C LYS A 522 -37.76 -4.34 -24.89
N VAL A 523 -38.07 -4.11 -26.17
CA VAL A 523 -37.89 -2.81 -26.82
C VAL A 523 -38.78 -1.74 -26.19
N GLU A 524 -40.04 -2.07 -25.89
CA GLU A 524 -40.98 -1.16 -25.23
C GLU A 524 -40.50 -0.72 -23.84
N ARG A 525 -40.08 -1.67 -22.99
CA ARG A 525 -39.53 -1.36 -21.66
C ARG A 525 -38.24 -0.56 -21.72
N GLU A 526 -37.41 -0.77 -22.74
CA GLU A 526 -36.19 0.01 -22.93
C GLU A 526 -36.51 1.44 -23.36
N ALA A 527 -37.52 1.63 -24.21
CA ALA A 527 -38.01 2.95 -24.60
C ALA A 527 -38.63 3.70 -23.40
N GLU A 528 -39.38 3.01 -22.53
CA GLU A 528 -39.94 3.58 -21.30
C GLU A 528 -38.82 4.04 -20.34
N ARG A 529 -37.82 3.19 -20.08
CA ARG A 529 -36.65 3.56 -19.26
C ARG A 529 -35.88 4.75 -19.83
N LYS A 530 -35.77 4.86 -21.16
CA LYS A 530 -35.14 6.02 -21.82
C LYS A 530 -35.93 7.31 -21.56
N ARG A 531 -37.27 7.25 -21.61
CA ARG A 531 -38.14 8.40 -21.28
C ARG A 531 -38.01 8.80 -19.81
N GLU A 532 -38.04 7.84 -18.89
CA GLU A 532 -37.86 8.10 -17.44
C GLU A 532 -36.50 8.73 -17.13
N ARG A 533 -35.42 8.23 -17.76
CA ARG A 533 -34.06 8.79 -17.62
C ARG A 533 -34.00 10.22 -18.15
N GLN A 534 -34.64 10.50 -19.27
CA GLN A 534 -34.69 11.84 -19.85
C GLN A 534 -35.44 12.81 -18.94
N GLU A 535 -36.61 12.42 -18.42
CA GLU A 535 -37.37 13.23 -17.47
C GLU A 535 -36.60 13.48 -16.16
N LEU A 536 -35.88 12.47 -15.66
CA LEU A 536 -35.02 12.62 -14.48
C LEU A 536 -33.87 13.61 -14.75
N ARG A 537 -33.25 13.54 -15.94
CA ARG A 537 -32.19 14.45 -16.36
C ARG A 537 -32.69 15.89 -16.44
N GLU A 538 -33.86 16.12 -17.03
CA GLU A 538 -34.50 17.45 -17.11
C GLU A 538 -34.82 18.02 -15.71
N LYS A 539 -35.21 17.18 -14.74
CA LYS A 539 -35.45 17.60 -13.36
C LYS A 539 -34.16 17.88 -12.57
N LEU A 540 -33.09 17.11 -12.82
CA LEU A 540 -31.85 17.21 -12.05
C LEU A 540 -30.87 18.26 -12.60
N ASP A 541 -30.90 18.55 -13.90
CA ASP A 541 -29.96 19.48 -14.54
C ASP A 541 -29.96 20.90 -13.89
N PRO A 542 -31.12 21.52 -13.56
CA PRO A 542 -31.12 22.80 -12.85
C PRO A 542 -30.47 22.74 -11.46
N ILE A 543 -30.59 21.60 -10.77
CA ILE A 543 -30.02 21.38 -9.44
C ILE A 543 -28.50 21.24 -9.54
N PHE A 544 -28.01 20.50 -10.55
CA PHE A 544 -26.58 20.37 -10.81
C PHE A 544 -25.94 21.70 -11.22
N LYS A 545 -26.59 22.48 -12.09
CA LYS A 545 -26.16 23.84 -12.47
C LYS A 545 -26.05 24.75 -11.26
N LYS A 546 -27.05 24.76 -10.38
CA LYS A 546 -27.02 25.54 -9.14
C LYS A 546 -25.87 25.13 -8.21
N ARG A 547 -25.69 23.83 -7.97
CA ARG A 547 -24.59 23.32 -7.13
C ARG A 547 -23.20 23.58 -7.73
N LYS A 548 -23.07 23.55 -9.06
CA LYS A 548 -21.82 23.89 -9.75
C LYS A 548 -21.47 25.37 -9.52
N ALA A 549 -22.44 26.27 -9.69
CA ALA A 549 -22.25 27.69 -9.41
C ALA A 549 -21.87 27.96 -7.94
N GLU A 550 -22.54 27.32 -6.98
CA GLU A 550 -22.21 27.43 -5.54
C GLU A 550 -20.77 26.96 -5.24
N ARG A 551 -20.31 25.86 -5.87
CA ARG A 551 -18.94 25.37 -5.71
C ARG A 551 -17.90 26.30 -6.33
N GLU A 552 -18.22 26.90 -7.48
CA GLU A 552 -17.34 27.87 -8.14
C GLU A 552 -17.23 29.16 -7.31
N GLU A 553 -18.33 29.63 -6.74
CA GLU A 553 -18.33 30.76 -5.81
C GLU A 553 -17.51 30.46 -4.54
N GLU A 554 -17.68 29.30 -3.93
CA GLU A 554 -16.89 28.87 -2.77
C GLU A 554 -15.39 28.76 -3.13
N ARG A 555 -15.06 28.29 -4.34
CA ARG A 555 -13.68 28.23 -4.83
C ARG A 555 -13.08 29.63 -5.00
N TRP A 556 -13.85 30.57 -5.54
CA TRP A 556 -13.44 31.98 -5.66
C TRP A 556 -13.26 32.65 -4.30
N ASN A 557 -14.13 32.37 -3.33
CA ASN A 557 -14.01 32.88 -1.97
C ASN A 557 -12.74 32.37 -1.29
N ARG A 558 -12.45 31.07 -1.41
CA ARG A 558 -11.19 30.48 -0.91
C ARG A 558 -9.94 31.07 -1.57
N MET A 559 -9.99 31.41 -2.86
CA MET A 559 -8.88 32.08 -3.52
C MET A 559 -8.67 33.50 -2.99
N ARG A 560 -9.75 34.27 -2.81
CA ARG A 560 -9.70 35.62 -2.22
C ARG A 560 -9.17 35.61 -0.78
N GLU A 561 -9.58 34.65 0.04
CA GLU A 561 -9.05 34.48 1.40
C GLU A 561 -7.54 34.20 1.41
N ARG A 562 -7.06 33.30 0.54
CA ARG A 562 -5.63 33.01 0.41
C ARG A 562 -4.82 34.20 -0.10
N GLU A 563 -5.39 35.02 -0.98
CA GLU A 563 -4.74 36.25 -1.44
C GLU A 563 -4.67 37.30 -0.32
N ALA A 564 -5.74 37.45 0.45
CA ALA A 564 -5.77 38.32 1.63
C ALA A 564 -4.75 37.87 2.69
N GLU A 565 -4.64 36.57 2.96
CA GLU A 565 -3.66 36.00 3.88
C GLU A 565 -2.21 36.26 3.41
N ARG A 566 -1.93 36.06 2.11
CA ARG A 566 -0.62 36.37 1.53
C ARG A 566 -0.30 37.87 1.59
N ALA A 567 -1.30 38.74 1.42
CA ALA A 567 -1.12 40.19 1.53
C ALA A 567 -0.78 40.58 2.98
N ALA A 568 -1.52 40.04 3.96
CA ALA A 568 -1.25 40.26 5.39
C ALA A 568 0.14 39.74 5.81
N GLU A 569 0.56 38.58 5.28
CA GLU A 569 1.90 38.05 5.54
C GLU A 569 3.01 38.94 4.95
N ARG A 570 2.81 39.49 3.75
CA ARG A 570 3.76 40.45 3.15
C ARG A 570 3.88 41.72 3.98
N GLU A 571 2.74 42.26 4.42
CA GLU A 571 2.72 43.45 5.27
C GLU A 571 3.42 43.20 6.61
N LYS A 572 3.19 42.03 7.23
CA LYS A 572 3.89 41.62 8.45
C LYS A 572 5.40 41.55 8.26
N ARG A 573 5.88 40.89 7.19
CA ARG A 573 7.32 40.79 6.88
C ARG A 573 7.96 42.14 6.52
N GLU A 574 7.18 43.09 6.03
CA GLU A 574 7.63 44.45 5.78
C GLU A 574 7.79 45.25 7.08
N ARG A 575 6.81 45.13 8.00
CA ARG A 575 6.92 45.72 9.35
C ARG A 575 8.12 45.17 10.12
N GLU A 576 8.32 43.85 10.13
CA GLU A 576 9.47 43.22 10.79
C GLU A 576 10.82 43.69 10.20
N ARG A 577 10.91 43.86 8.88
CA ARG A 577 12.11 44.42 8.23
C ARG A 577 12.37 45.87 8.61
N ASN A 578 11.32 46.69 8.68
CA ASN A 578 11.44 48.09 9.09
C ASN A 578 11.86 48.21 10.56
N GLU A 579 11.31 47.39 11.45
CA GLU A 579 11.72 47.32 12.86
C GLU A 579 13.18 46.86 13.02
N GLU A 580 13.63 45.88 12.22
CA GLU A 580 15.03 45.45 12.23
C GLU A 580 15.98 46.55 11.74
N LEU A 581 15.60 47.29 10.68
CA LEU A 581 16.36 48.43 10.19
C LEU A 581 16.47 49.53 11.24
N GLU A 582 15.37 49.89 11.90
CA GLU A 582 15.39 50.87 13.00
C GLU A 582 16.29 50.43 14.16
N ARG A 583 16.26 49.13 14.49
CA ARG A 583 17.15 48.59 15.54
C ARG A 583 18.61 48.73 15.15
N ARG A 584 18.98 48.37 13.91
CA ARG A 584 20.36 48.52 13.41
C ARG A 584 20.81 49.98 13.40
N GLU A 585 19.94 50.92 13.00
CA GLU A 585 20.25 52.35 13.07
C GLU A 585 20.49 52.85 14.50
N ARG A 586 19.72 52.34 15.49
CA ARG A 586 19.92 52.68 16.90
C ARG A 586 21.26 52.14 17.41
N GLU A 587 21.57 50.89 17.13
CA GLU A 587 22.85 50.25 17.48
C GLU A 587 24.04 50.99 16.87
N GLU A 588 23.94 51.41 15.60
CA GLU A 588 25.00 52.17 14.93
C GLU A 588 25.21 53.56 15.58
N ARG A 589 24.13 54.28 15.89
CA ARG A 589 24.20 55.57 16.59
C ARG A 589 24.79 55.45 17.99
N GLU A 590 24.49 54.36 18.70
CA GLU A 590 25.04 54.09 20.03
C GLU A 590 26.53 53.76 19.95
N ALA A 591 26.94 52.90 19.02
CA ALA A 591 28.34 52.60 18.76
C ALA A 591 29.14 53.85 18.35
N GLU A 592 28.54 54.77 17.58
CA GLU A 592 29.19 56.04 17.23
C GLU A 592 29.36 56.96 18.46
N ARG A 593 28.37 56.98 19.36
CA ARG A 593 28.47 57.72 20.63
C ARG A 593 29.58 57.16 21.52
N GLU A 594 29.66 55.85 21.68
CA GLU A 594 30.74 55.21 22.45
C GLU A 594 32.13 55.50 21.85
N LYS A 595 32.26 55.46 20.52
CA LYS A 595 33.52 55.83 19.85
C LYS A 595 33.91 57.28 20.12
N ARG A 596 32.95 58.21 20.13
CA ARG A 596 33.20 59.63 20.44
C ARG A 596 33.57 59.82 21.91
N GLU A 597 32.89 59.15 22.82
CA GLU A 597 33.19 59.20 24.26
C GLU A 597 34.59 58.65 24.57
N LYS A 598 34.96 57.52 23.94
CA LYS A 598 36.30 56.97 24.05
C LYS A 598 37.38 57.94 23.57
N LYS A 599 37.18 58.60 22.42
CA LYS A 599 38.10 59.64 21.92
C LYS A 599 38.24 60.82 22.88
N LEU A 600 37.12 61.29 23.45
CA LEU A 600 37.14 62.37 24.43
C LEU A 600 37.89 61.98 25.71
N ASN A 601 37.73 60.74 26.19
CA ASN A 601 38.48 60.23 27.33
C ASN A 601 39.98 60.12 27.04
N GLU A 602 40.37 59.59 25.87
CA GLU A 602 41.77 59.52 25.45
C GLU A 602 42.41 60.92 25.35
N GLU A 603 41.67 61.91 24.85
CA GLU A 603 42.11 63.31 24.79
C GLU A 603 42.26 63.92 26.18
N ARG A 604 41.31 63.65 27.09
CA ARG A 604 41.36 64.08 28.49
C ARG A 604 42.58 63.53 29.21
N GLU A 605 42.90 62.25 29.03
CA GLU A 605 44.11 61.64 29.59
C GLU A 605 45.41 62.27 29.03
N ARG A 606 45.42 62.60 27.73
CA ARG A 606 46.57 63.30 27.11
C ARG A 606 46.77 64.69 27.71
N LEU A 607 45.69 65.44 27.91
CA LEU A 607 45.73 66.75 28.54
C LEU A 607 46.19 66.66 29.99
N GLU A 608 45.70 65.70 30.77
CA GLU A 608 46.12 65.50 32.16
C GLU A 608 47.62 65.15 32.26
N LYS A 609 48.11 64.28 31.36
CA LYS A 609 49.55 63.97 31.26
C LYS A 609 50.38 65.20 30.90
N HIS A 610 49.89 66.03 29.98
CA HIS A 610 50.56 67.27 29.60
C HIS A 610 50.59 68.29 30.75
N GLU A 611 49.48 68.44 31.48
CA GLU A 611 49.38 69.32 32.65
C GLU A 611 50.32 68.87 33.77
N LYS A 612 50.38 67.57 34.08
CA LYS A 612 51.36 67.01 35.02
C LYS A 612 52.80 67.35 34.61
N LYS A 613 53.13 67.20 33.34
CA LYS A 613 54.47 67.53 32.82
C LYS A 613 54.80 69.02 32.97
N LEU A 614 53.86 69.91 32.67
CA LEU A 614 54.02 71.35 32.87
C LEU A 614 54.20 71.71 34.34
N ASN A 615 53.43 71.10 35.24
CA ASN A 615 53.57 71.32 36.68
C ASN A 615 54.92 70.82 37.21
N GLU A 616 55.40 69.66 36.76
CA GLU A 616 56.74 69.17 37.09
C GLU A 616 57.85 70.10 36.58
N GLU A 617 57.71 70.64 35.36
CA GLU A 617 58.65 71.62 34.81
C GLU A 617 58.62 72.92 35.61
N ARG A 618 57.43 73.38 36.01
CA ARG A 618 57.26 74.58 36.85
C ARG A 618 57.90 74.38 38.23
N GLU A 619 57.68 73.24 38.88
CA GLU A 619 58.35 72.90 40.13
C GLU A 619 59.87 72.82 39.98
N LYS A 620 60.37 72.21 38.89
CA LYS A 620 61.81 72.15 38.61
C LYS A 620 62.40 73.54 38.41
N ARG A 621 61.66 74.44 37.76
CA ARG A 621 62.05 75.84 37.54
C ARG A 621 62.04 76.62 38.85
N GLU A 622 61.00 76.51 39.67
CA GLU A 622 60.94 77.13 41.00
C GLU A 622 62.06 76.61 41.92
N LYS A 623 62.36 75.30 41.89
CA LYS A 623 63.49 74.72 42.63
C LYS A 623 64.85 75.22 42.12
N ARG A 624 64.99 75.50 40.81
CA ARG A 624 66.20 76.11 40.23
C ARG A 624 66.32 77.58 40.64
N GLU A 625 65.26 78.36 40.48
CA GLU A 625 65.19 79.78 40.85
C GLU A 625 65.42 79.96 42.36
N LYS A 626 64.89 79.08 43.21
CA LYS A 626 65.14 79.07 44.66
C LYS A 626 66.61 78.76 44.99
N ARG A 627 67.21 77.77 44.32
CA ARG A 627 68.65 77.45 44.50
C ARG A 627 69.56 78.56 43.96
N GLU A 628 69.10 79.32 42.98
CA GLU A 628 69.80 80.45 42.39
C GLU A 628 69.67 81.72 43.26
N SER A 629 68.50 81.95 43.87
CA SER A 629 68.32 82.99 44.90
C SER A 629 69.09 82.68 46.18
N GLU A 630 69.17 81.41 46.60
CA GLU A 630 70.00 80.97 47.74
C GLU A 630 71.52 81.05 47.45
N ARG A 631 71.94 81.01 46.17
CA ARG A 631 73.34 81.24 45.76
C ARG A 631 73.74 82.71 45.65
N ASN A 632 72.78 83.60 45.38
CA ASN A 632 73.02 85.04 45.28
C ASN A 632 72.70 85.81 46.57
N GLU A 633 72.28 85.13 47.64
CA GLU A 633 72.09 85.74 48.96
C GLU A 633 73.43 85.89 49.68
N LYS A 634 74.04 87.08 49.55
CA LYS A 634 75.14 87.51 50.42
C LYS A 634 74.69 87.47 51.89
N PRO A 635 75.56 87.06 52.83
CA PRO A 635 75.20 86.80 54.23
C PRO A 635 75.13 88.09 55.05
N GLU A 636 74.25 89.02 54.68
CA GLU A 636 74.11 90.29 55.41
C GLU A 636 72.71 90.91 55.24
N ASN A 637 71.64 90.17 55.57
CA ASN A 637 70.38 90.80 55.99
C ASN A 637 69.40 89.87 56.73
N LYS A 638 69.96 88.98 57.55
CA LYS A 638 69.23 88.14 58.49
C LYS A 638 68.97 88.92 59.79
N ARG A 639 68.22 90.03 59.73
CA ARG A 639 67.63 90.75 60.91
C ARG A 639 66.90 92.02 60.45
N ARG A 640 65.63 91.88 60.05
CA ARG A 640 64.53 92.88 60.23
C ARG A 640 63.33 92.49 59.37
N ARG A 641 62.37 91.80 59.97
CA ARG A 641 60.92 92.02 59.78
C ARG A 641 60.15 91.09 60.70
N ILE A 642 60.17 91.49 61.96
CA ILE A 642 59.09 91.26 62.90
C ILE A 642 58.23 92.54 62.83
N PHE A 643 56.91 92.39 62.89
CA PHE A 643 55.86 93.40 63.09
C PHE A 643 55.18 94.09 61.88
N PHE A 644 53.84 94.16 62.00
CA PHE A 644 52.78 94.71 61.14
C PHE A 644 52.30 93.75 60.02
N GLU A 645 51.03 93.34 59.90
CA GLU A 645 49.75 94.00 60.25
C GLU A 645 48.66 93.02 60.72
N LYS A 646 47.82 93.55 61.61
CA LYS A 646 46.49 93.12 62.01
C LYS A 646 45.46 93.58 60.96
N GLU A 647 44.30 92.93 60.99
CA GLU A 647 42.98 93.35 60.49
C GLU A 647 42.63 93.14 59.00
N LEU A 648 41.71 92.19 58.75
CA LEU A 648 40.37 92.46 58.18
C LEU A 648 39.55 91.15 58.10
N VAL A 649 38.48 91.09 58.90
CA VAL A 649 37.27 90.27 58.72
C VAL A 649 36.38 91.06 57.73
N PRO A 650 35.66 90.46 56.74
CA PRO A 650 34.38 89.83 57.06
C PRO A 650 33.80 88.71 56.15
N THR A 651 32.96 87.90 56.82
CA THR A 651 31.61 87.43 56.42
C THR A 651 31.36 86.23 55.48
N ARG A 652 30.65 85.26 56.09
CA ARG A 652 29.38 84.61 55.68
C ARG A 652 29.28 83.94 54.31
N GLY A 653 28.97 82.64 54.38
CA GLY A 653 28.28 81.91 53.33
C GLY A 653 28.00 80.46 53.70
N GLY A 654 27.39 80.22 54.87
CA GLY A 654 26.93 78.89 55.24
C GLY A 654 25.83 78.41 54.29
N ALA A 655 26.13 77.44 53.45
CA ALA A 655 25.12 76.61 52.82
C ALA A 655 24.56 75.68 53.91
N SER A 656 23.29 75.87 54.25
CA SER A 656 22.64 75.17 55.35
C SER A 656 22.60 73.66 55.09
N ALA A 657 22.60 72.89 56.18
CA ALA A 657 22.42 71.43 56.17
C ALA A 657 21.19 70.98 55.34
N ALA A 658 20.18 71.85 55.14
CA ALA A 658 19.02 71.58 54.29
C ALA A 658 19.35 71.49 52.78
N THR A 659 20.50 72.01 52.33
CA THR A 659 20.92 71.97 50.91
C THR A 659 21.68 70.67 50.58
N LEU A 660 22.31 70.06 51.58
CA LEU A 660 22.93 68.74 51.49
C LEU A 660 21.88 67.61 51.61
N GLU A 661 20.83 67.81 52.40
CA GLU A 661 19.68 66.89 52.49
C GLU A 661 18.89 66.82 51.16
N ARG A 662 18.59 67.97 50.53
CA ARG A 662 17.91 68.02 49.22
C ARG A 662 18.73 67.39 48.09
N ARG A 663 20.06 67.51 48.13
CA ARG A 663 20.93 66.85 47.15
C ARG A 663 20.91 65.33 47.31
N ARG A 664 20.88 64.82 48.55
CA ARG A 664 20.73 63.38 48.82
C ARG A 664 19.38 62.85 48.36
N GLU A 665 18.29 63.57 48.64
CA GLU A 665 16.93 63.20 48.24
C GLU A 665 16.74 63.15 46.71
N ILE A 666 17.37 64.07 45.96
CA ILE A 666 17.34 64.08 44.48
C ILE A 666 18.12 62.89 43.91
N THR A 667 19.28 62.55 44.47
CA THR A 667 20.04 61.35 44.05
C THR A 667 19.33 60.04 44.34
N GLU A 668 18.63 59.93 45.47
CA GLU A 668 17.88 58.72 45.82
C GLU A 668 16.60 58.57 44.99
N ARG A 669 15.91 59.68 44.67
CA ARG A 669 14.81 59.65 43.68
C ARG A 669 15.27 59.29 42.27
N ALA A 670 16.46 59.74 41.85
CA ALA A 670 17.04 59.37 40.56
C ALA A 670 17.44 57.89 40.48
N LYS A 671 17.92 57.30 41.58
CA LYS A 671 18.17 55.86 41.67
C LYS A 671 16.87 55.04 41.67
N ALA A 672 15.85 55.47 42.40
CA ALA A 672 14.56 54.79 42.42
C ALA A 672 13.82 54.85 41.07
N ALA A 673 13.97 55.93 40.29
CA ALA A 673 13.43 56.04 38.94
C ALA A 673 14.15 55.14 37.93
N ARG A 674 15.47 54.92 38.09
CA ARG A 674 16.26 53.98 37.28
C ARG A 674 16.01 52.51 37.59
N ALA A 675 15.41 52.18 38.73
CA ALA A 675 15.05 50.82 39.10
C ALA A 675 13.62 50.43 38.65
N ARG A 676 12.85 51.38 38.09
CA ARG A 676 11.47 51.17 37.60
C ARG A 676 11.33 51.17 36.08
N TYR A 677 12.38 51.58 35.37
CA TYR A 677 12.61 51.30 33.95
C TYR A 677 13.56 50.13 33.87
#